data_AF-A0A9Q0MGL6-F1
#
_entry.id   AF-A0A9Q0MGL6-F1
#
_cell.length_a   1.000
_cell.length_b   1.000
_cell.length_c   1.000
_cell.angle_alpha   90.00
_cell.angle_beta   90.00
_cell.angle_gamma   90.00
#
_symmetry.space_group_name_H-M   'P 1'
#
loop_
_entity.id
_entity.type
_entity.pdbx_description
1 polymer ?
#
loop_
_entity_poly.entity_id
_entity_poly.type
_entity_poly.pdbx_seq_one_letter_code
_entity_poly.pdbx_strand_id
1 'polypeptide(L)'
;MNRTNNKIMSVSSQVRLSILGNGANANPVAIAVSNDRETFLINCGEGVQRLLFEHKIKIGKIKHVLFSNVKHEAFSGFFGFMLTIAPRSLTSEPNIHNLNVYTHSKMLSVAEIYKDFLYNAKNVNLNYHFVDKPNNGEDAGESNSVQLLDDSDFNLKSVIIRKSNALFADDISVAYVFVTKNKPGQLLLEKCKKFKVPPGPLFAQLKSGQEIQIEDRIVSPNDVLGPPEIGPAFIVLDCPTIDHIESLIQNGTFTSHLDDKSLDLVIHITPTKVFNDERYQLWLKKFDNNTKHILLNRDNQGELCLLSSSIFQIKLGRINQDVFKLLNEIQLNNFQIIAEQNVIQNCPTLLTYNIRPLKERGITFNQDFCELNSTNIIQSTEENLEFVKQLQKYQELVDNKNDESLLNGNTTNFQPNVLFLGTGSATPGKLRNTSSILVNLEQNKSMFFDCGEATFLQLNRYYGREMCQNVLKTLKAIFISHIHADHHFGLVRIIKERAKLFPKEPLFLIAPTKINEFLRKYSNILENLQTLYTFIPCNELKYQKELNNEMINLKREALDSLSLNDLVTVEVPHCYDSYGIVITTRENEKIAYSGDSTYSNAFDDAGKDCLLLIHEATMNDDLREEAELKRHSTISDAIQVGLNCNARFTMLTHFSQRYAKIAPVALVENPSLATYIENNVGFAFDFMNVDLRQLWKATRMKSVLETLFADEIHEMQSIQMKNALKRKLIDDVLNNV
;
A
#
# COMPACT_ATOMS: atom_id res chain seq x y z
N MET A 1 4.72 -46.44 6.01
CA MET A 1 4.84 -46.04 7.43
C MET A 1 5.10 -44.55 7.50
N ASN A 2 4.05 -43.76 7.67
CA ASN A 2 4.13 -42.30 7.80
C ASN A 2 4.81 -41.96 9.12
N ARG A 3 6.03 -41.40 9.06
CA ARG A 3 6.62 -40.69 10.21
C ARG A 3 5.82 -39.39 10.39
N THR A 4 4.79 -39.44 11.23
CA THR A 4 4.22 -38.25 11.87
C THR A 4 5.31 -37.65 12.75
N ASN A 5 6.12 -36.76 12.19
CA ASN A 5 6.97 -35.84 12.94
C ASN A 5 6.04 -34.87 13.69
N ASN A 6 5.46 -35.31 14.82
CA ASN A 6 4.98 -34.41 15.87
C ASN A 6 6.21 -33.76 16.50
N LYS A 7 6.84 -32.83 15.76
CA LYS A 7 7.85 -31.94 16.29
C LYS A 7 7.11 -31.03 17.25
N ILE A 8 7.16 -31.34 18.55
CA ILE A 8 6.61 -30.51 19.63
C ILE A 8 7.08 -29.07 19.35
N MET A 9 6.13 -28.19 19.01
CA MET A 9 6.45 -26.83 18.61
C MET A 9 6.95 -26.09 19.85
N SER A 10 8.26 -25.81 19.89
CA SER A 10 8.86 -25.08 21.01
C SER A 10 8.39 -23.62 21.01
N VAL A 11 8.14 -23.08 22.20
CA VAL A 11 7.92 -21.65 22.44
C VAL A 11 9.02 -20.80 21.76
N SER A 12 8.66 -19.74 21.04
CA SER A 12 9.61 -18.93 20.26
C SER A 12 10.64 -18.26 21.15
N SER A 13 11.84 -18.03 20.61
CA SER A 13 12.90 -17.32 21.32
C SER A 13 12.71 -15.82 21.33
N GLN A 14 12.13 -15.25 20.26
CA GLN A 14 11.82 -13.84 20.12
C GLN A 14 10.34 -13.64 19.87
N VAL A 15 9.79 -12.59 20.49
CA VAL A 15 8.42 -12.11 20.24
C VAL A 15 8.47 -10.58 20.31
N ARG A 16 7.98 -9.92 19.27
CA ARG A 16 7.98 -8.46 19.18
C ARG A 16 6.74 -7.94 18.48
N LEU A 17 6.32 -6.74 18.85
CA LEU A 17 5.27 -5.97 18.19
C LEU A 17 5.91 -4.75 17.54
N SER A 18 5.71 -4.56 16.25
CA SER A 18 6.24 -3.40 15.51
C SER A 18 5.10 -2.58 14.92
N ILE A 19 5.15 -1.26 15.11
CA ILE A 19 4.22 -0.32 14.46
C ILE A 19 4.66 -0.18 13.00
N LEU A 20 3.90 -0.71 12.05
CA LEU A 20 4.21 -0.55 10.62
C LEU A 20 3.71 0.79 10.10
N GLY A 21 2.50 1.17 10.49
CA GLY A 21 1.90 2.46 10.16
C GLY A 21 1.23 3.04 11.40
N ASN A 22 1.54 4.29 11.71
CA ASN A 22 1.13 4.95 12.94
C ASN A 22 -0.23 5.68 12.84
N GLY A 23 -0.88 5.62 11.68
CA GLY A 23 -2.17 6.26 11.43
C GLY A 23 -2.15 7.75 11.12
N ALA A 24 -0.97 8.40 11.03
CA ALA A 24 -0.84 9.80 10.62
C ALA A 24 -1.52 10.08 9.27
N ASN A 25 -1.66 11.35 8.89
CA ASN A 25 -2.48 11.77 7.74
C ASN A 25 -2.19 11.03 6.42
N ALA A 26 -0.91 10.73 6.15
CA ALA A 26 -0.44 9.99 4.98
C ALA A 26 -0.19 8.49 5.23
N ASN A 27 -0.48 7.97 6.42
CA ASN A 27 -0.10 6.62 6.85
C ASN A 27 -1.32 5.79 7.28
N PRO A 28 -1.39 4.51 6.87
CA PRO A 28 -2.37 3.60 7.43
C PRO A 28 -2.06 3.31 8.91
N VAL A 29 -3.04 2.74 9.63
CA VAL A 29 -2.78 2.05 10.90
C VAL A 29 -2.52 0.59 10.59
N ALA A 30 -1.32 0.11 10.92
CA ALA A 30 -0.97 -1.30 10.77
C ALA A 30 0.10 -1.71 11.79
N ILE A 31 -0.05 -2.92 12.34
CA ILE A 31 0.83 -3.45 13.38
C ILE A 31 1.25 -4.87 12.99
N ALA A 32 2.53 -5.20 13.19
CA ALA A 32 3.04 -6.55 13.01
C ALA A 32 3.47 -7.14 14.36
N VAL A 33 2.80 -8.20 14.80
CA VAL A 33 3.28 -9.04 15.92
C VAL A 33 4.02 -10.23 15.32
N SER A 34 5.32 -10.32 15.55
CA SER A 34 6.18 -11.35 14.94
C SER A 34 6.84 -12.22 16.00
N ASN A 35 6.86 -13.52 15.73
CA ASN A 35 7.71 -14.49 16.42
C ASN A 35 8.74 -15.08 15.44
N ASP A 36 9.49 -16.10 15.87
CA ASP A 36 10.55 -16.72 15.05
C ASP A 36 10.01 -17.33 13.74
N ARG A 37 8.74 -17.75 13.75
CA ARG A 37 8.10 -18.53 12.68
C ARG A 37 7.21 -17.68 11.79
N GLU A 38 6.35 -16.88 12.39
CA GLU A 38 5.23 -16.23 11.73
C GLU A 38 4.96 -14.82 12.25
N THR A 39 4.14 -14.10 11.48
CA THR A 39 3.72 -12.73 11.74
C THR A 39 2.19 -12.66 11.70
N PHE A 40 1.65 -11.99 12.70
CA PHE A 40 0.27 -11.55 12.80
C PHE A 40 0.23 -10.09 12.34
N LEU A 41 -0.52 -9.81 11.28
CA LEU A 41 -0.73 -8.47 10.75
C LEU A 41 -2.08 -7.95 11.26
N ILE A 42 -2.08 -6.89 12.05
CA ILE A 42 -3.30 -6.26 12.55
C ILE A 42 -3.59 -5.05 11.68
N ASN A 43 -4.75 -5.09 11.03
CA ASN A 43 -5.19 -4.22 9.93
C ASN A 43 -4.28 -4.25 8.70
N CYS A 44 -4.90 -4.13 7.53
CA CYS A 44 -4.26 -4.11 6.23
C CYS A 44 -5.01 -3.12 5.32
N GLY A 45 -4.96 -1.83 5.67
CA GLY A 45 -5.48 -0.75 4.84
C GLY A 45 -4.57 -0.41 3.65
N GLU A 46 -4.99 0.57 2.84
CA GLU A 46 -4.20 1.04 1.69
C GLU A 46 -2.76 1.41 2.10
N GLY A 47 -1.79 1.01 1.28
CA GLY A 47 -0.38 1.34 1.47
C GLY A 47 0.38 0.45 2.45
N VAL A 48 -0.30 -0.42 3.21
CA VAL A 48 0.35 -1.35 4.16
C VAL A 48 1.34 -2.26 3.44
N GLN A 49 1.01 -2.72 2.23
CA GLN A 49 1.91 -3.52 1.42
C GLN A 49 3.25 -2.81 1.14
N ARG A 50 3.23 -1.50 0.88
CA ARG A 50 4.45 -0.72 0.65
C ARG A 50 5.31 -0.63 1.89
N LEU A 51 4.69 -0.48 3.06
CA LEU A 51 5.40 -0.49 4.35
C LEU A 51 6.06 -1.85 4.61
N LEU A 52 5.40 -2.96 4.25
CA LEU A 52 6.02 -4.28 4.35
C LEU A 52 7.29 -4.39 3.49
N PHE A 53 7.28 -3.83 2.27
CA PHE A 53 8.46 -3.78 1.41
C PHE A 53 9.54 -2.82 1.91
N GLU A 54 9.16 -1.60 2.33
CA GLU A 54 10.08 -0.60 2.89
C GLU A 54 10.89 -1.18 4.04
N HIS A 55 10.20 -1.90 4.93
CA HIS A 55 10.77 -2.43 6.17
C HIS A 55 11.25 -3.88 6.07
N LYS A 56 11.28 -4.44 4.85
CA LYS A 56 11.76 -5.80 4.57
C LYS A 56 11.06 -6.87 5.42
N ILE A 57 9.78 -6.67 5.73
CA ILE A 57 8.96 -7.67 6.41
C ILE A 57 8.68 -8.80 5.42
N LYS A 58 9.07 -10.02 5.79
CA LYS A 58 8.92 -11.20 4.93
C LYS A 58 7.44 -11.57 4.81
N ILE A 59 6.84 -11.20 3.68
CA ILE A 59 5.44 -11.50 3.34
C ILE A 59 5.10 -12.99 3.55
N GLY A 60 6.01 -13.91 3.19
CA GLY A 60 5.79 -15.35 3.37
C GLY A 60 5.64 -15.83 4.83
N LYS A 61 6.05 -15.01 5.81
CA LYS A 61 5.86 -15.27 7.25
C LYS A 61 4.52 -14.75 7.77
N ILE A 62 3.79 -13.92 7.03
CA ILE A 62 2.48 -13.45 7.46
C ILE A 62 1.50 -14.63 7.32
N LYS A 63 1.00 -15.12 8.45
CA LYS A 63 0.08 -16.28 8.52
C LYS A 63 -1.27 -15.94 9.11
N HIS A 64 -1.35 -14.80 9.78
CA HIS A 64 -2.55 -14.34 10.47
C HIS A 64 -2.78 -12.87 10.12
N VAL A 65 -4.01 -12.53 9.72
CA VAL A 65 -4.47 -11.16 9.51
C VAL A 65 -5.68 -10.92 10.42
N LEU A 66 -5.61 -9.86 11.22
CA LEU A 66 -6.59 -9.55 12.24
C LEU A 66 -7.17 -8.17 11.92
N PHE A 67 -8.48 -8.09 11.70
CA PHE A 67 -9.14 -6.82 11.42
C PHE A 67 -9.81 -6.30 12.69
N SER A 68 -9.49 -5.08 13.10
CA SER A 68 -10.07 -4.46 14.29
C SER A 68 -11.48 -3.90 14.05
N ASN A 69 -11.88 -3.75 12.78
CA ASN A 69 -13.22 -3.39 12.34
C ASN A 69 -13.41 -3.74 10.84
N VAL A 70 -14.61 -3.51 10.30
CA VAL A 70 -14.95 -3.72 8.88
C VAL A 70 -15.08 -2.41 8.09
N LYS A 71 -14.37 -1.35 8.50
CA LYS A 71 -14.30 -0.09 7.76
C LYS A 71 -13.23 -0.16 6.68
N HIS A 72 -13.45 0.56 5.58
CA HIS A 72 -12.56 0.60 4.41
C HIS A 72 -11.08 0.71 4.80
N GLU A 73 -10.76 1.66 5.68
CA GLU A 73 -9.39 1.96 6.09
C GLU A 73 -8.67 0.80 6.81
N ALA A 74 -9.40 -0.16 7.37
CA ALA A 74 -8.80 -1.30 8.08
C ALA A 74 -8.45 -2.46 7.14
N PHE A 75 -9.15 -2.62 6.00
CA PHE A 75 -9.02 -3.81 5.16
C PHE A 75 -8.70 -3.54 3.69
N SER A 76 -8.86 -2.32 3.17
CA SER A 76 -8.87 -2.11 1.71
C SER A 76 -7.59 -2.53 0.98
N GLY A 77 -6.42 -2.41 1.62
CA GLY A 77 -5.13 -2.88 1.07
C GLY A 77 -4.93 -4.41 1.17
N PHE A 78 -5.79 -5.12 1.92
CA PHE A 78 -5.74 -6.57 2.05
C PHE A 78 -5.90 -7.28 0.70
N PHE A 79 -6.76 -6.77 -0.16
CA PHE A 79 -7.05 -7.39 -1.45
C PHE A 79 -5.90 -7.21 -2.44
N GLY A 80 -5.20 -6.06 -2.41
CA GLY A 80 -3.92 -5.87 -3.12
C GLY A 80 -2.81 -6.76 -2.56
N PHE A 81 -2.75 -6.89 -1.23
CA PHE A 81 -1.86 -7.81 -0.54
C PHE A 81 -2.10 -9.27 -0.96
N MET A 82 -3.36 -9.72 -1.09
CA MET A 82 -3.70 -11.07 -1.55
C MET A 82 -3.15 -11.37 -2.95
N LEU A 83 -3.27 -10.43 -3.89
CA LEU A 83 -2.69 -10.55 -5.24
C LEU A 83 -1.17 -10.70 -5.21
N THR A 84 -0.52 -10.13 -4.19
CA THR A 84 0.93 -10.13 -4.04
C THR A 84 1.45 -11.42 -3.40
N ILE A 85 0.75 -11.93 -2.39
CA ILE A 85 1.13 -13.19 -1.72
C ILE A 85 0.76 -14.40 -2.55
N ALA A 86 -0.13 -14.22 -3.53
CA ALA A 86 -0.54 -15.26 -4.45
C ALA A 86 0.69 -15.90 -5.09
N PRO A 87 0.93 -17.19 -4.84
CA PRO A 87 2.11 -17.87 -5.33
C PRO A 87 2.11 -17.87 -6.86
N ARG A 88 3.17 -17.31 -7.44
CA ARG A 88 3.44 -17.38 -8.88
C ARG A 88 3.86 -18.81 -9.21
N SER A 89 2.92 -19.67 -9.59
CA SER A 89 3.28 -21.03 -9.99
C SER A 89 3.96 -21.01 -11.35
N LEU A 90 5.24 -21.40 -11.39
CA LEU A 90 5.95 -21.83 -12.60
C LEU A 90 6.02 -23.36 -12.68
N THR A 91 5.40 -24.08 -11.74
CA THR A 91 5.42 -25.54 -11.60
C THR A 91 4.01 -26.12 -11.66
N SER A 92 3.90 -27.41 -12.01
CA SER A 92 2.64 -28.15 -12.14
C SER A 92 1.87 -28.37 -10.82
N GLU A 93 2.49 -28.16 -9.66
CA GLU A 93 1.81 -28.19 -8.36
C GLU A 93 1.47 -26.77 -7.86
N PRO A 94 0.21 -26.49 -7.50
CA PRO A 94 -0.16 -25.20 -6.92
C PRO A 94 0.43 -25.12 -5.52
N ASN A 95 1.48 -24.33 -5.34
CA ASN A 95 1.90 -23.91 -4.01
C ASN A 95 0.73 -23.12 -3.42
N ILE A 96 0.07 -23.55 -2.34
CA ILE A 96 -1.09 -22.86 -1.77
C ILE A 96 -0.64 -22.02 -0.58
N HIS A 97 -0.99 -20.73 -0.58
CA HIS A 97 -0.74 -19.87 0.58
C HIS A 97 -1.98 -19.87 1.49
N ASN A 98 -1.88 -20.49 2.66
CA ASN A 98 -2.94 -20.46 3.68
C ASN A 98 -2.78 -19.24 4.59
N LEU A 99 -3.87 -18.48 4.75
CA LEU A 99 -3.92 -17.30 5.60
C LEU A 99 -5.12 -17.39 6.56
N ASN A 100 -4.87 -17.24 7.86
CA ASN A 100 -5.94 -17.15 8.86
C ASN A 100 -6.41 -15.71 8.96
N VAL A 101 -7.71 -15.47 8.81
CA VAL A 101 -8.32 -14.14 8.84
C VAL A 101 -9.27 -14.05 10.02
N TYR A 102 -8.91 -13.26 11.03
CA TYR A 102 -9.72 -13.02 12.23
C TYR A 102 -10.49 -11.72 12.05
N THR A 103 -11.83 -11.80 12.02
CA THR A 103 -12.67 -10.68 11.59
C THR A 103 -14.14 -10.88 11.95
N HIS A 104 -14.97 -9.90 11.64
CA HIS A 104 -16.43 -10.01 11.72
C HIS A 104 -16.99 -10.79 10.53
N SER A 105 -18.09 -11.54 10.71
CA SER A 105 -18.71 -12.36 9.66
C SER A 105 -19.11 -11.58 8.41
N LYS A 106 -19.41 -10.29 8.54
CA LYS A 106 -19.65 -9.35 7.42
C LYS A 106 -18.49 -9.26 6.43
N MET A 107 -17.26 -9.59 6.83
CA MET A 107 -16.10 -9.60 5.93
C MET A 107 -16.25 -10.62 4.78
N LEU A 108 -17.08 -11.65 4.93
CA LEU A 108 -17.40 -12.56 3.81
C LEU A 108 -18.10 -11.82 2.66
N SER A 109 -19.08 -10.97 2.99
CA SER A 109 -19.76 -10.14 2.00
C SER A 109 -18.81 -9.14 1.36
N VAL A 110 -17.86 -8.59 2.13
CA VAL A 110 -16.79 -7.72 1.60
C VAL A 110 -15.88 -8.49 0.64
N ALA A 111 -15.43 -9.69 0.99
CA ALA A 111 -14.61 -10.51 0.12
C ALA A 111 -15.33 -10.86 -1.20
N GLU A 112 -16.63 -11.13 -1.16
CA GLU A 112 -17.43 -11.39 -2.36
C GLU A 112 -17.54 -10.15 -3.27
N ILE A 113 -17.57 -8.93 -2.71
CA ILE A 113 -17.54 -7.68 -3.50
C ILE A 113 -16.24 -7.58 -4.33
N TYR A 114 -15.11 -7.99 -3.78
CA TYR A 114 -13.79 -7.85 -4.42
C TYR A 114 -13.38 -9.04 -5.29
N LYS A 115 -14.06 -10.18 -5.15
CA LYS A 115 -13.74 -11.46 -5.80
C LYS A 115 -13.52 -11.36 -7.31
N ASP A 116 -14.31 -10.53 -8.00
CA ASP A 116 -14.22 -10.36 -9.45
C ASP A 116 -12.88 -9.75 -9.91
N PHE A 117 -12.14 -9.11 -8.99
CA PHE A 117 -10.83 -8.49 -9.24
C PHE A 117 -9.65 -9.34 -8.75
N LEU A 118 -9.91 -10.49 -8.12
CA LEU A 118 -8.93 -11.32 -7.43
C LEU A 118 -8.59 -12.62 -8.16
N TYR A 119 -8.75 -12.65 -9.48
CA TYR A 119 -8.52 -13.85 -10.30
C TYR A 119 -7.12 -14.46 -10.08
N ASN A 120 -6.10 -13.61 -9.92
CA ASN A 120 -4.72 -14.06 -9.71
C ASN A 120 -4.44 -14.52 -8.27
N ALA A 121 -5.36 -14.28 -7.32
CA ALA A 121 -5.26 -14.72 -5.93
C ALA A 121 -5.98 -16.04 -5.63
N LYS A 122 -6.41 -16.80 -6.65
CA LYS A 122 -7.11 -18.09 -6.47
C LYS A 122 -6.35 -19.13 -5.62
N ASN A 123 -5.02 -19.04 -5.58
CA ASN A 123 -4.16 -19.95 -4.81
C ASN A 123 -3.91 -19.46 -3.37
N VAL A 124 -4.60 -18.41 -2.94
CA VAL A 124 -4.62 -17.95 -1.55
C VAL A 124 -5.86 -18.52 -0.88
N ASN A 125 -5.66 -19.46 0.05
CA ASN A 125 -6.75 -20.02 0.84
C ASN A 125 -6.95 -19.19 2.11
N LEU A 126 -8.17 -18.67 2.30
CA LEU A 126 -8.54 -17.86 3.45
C LEU A 126 -9.32 -18.71 4.46
N ASN A 127 -8.73 -18.90 5.64
CA ASN A 127 -9.38 -19.56 6.77
C ASN A 127 -9.96 -18.48 7.69
N TYR A 128 -11.27 -18.24 7.60
CA TYR A 128 -11.94 -17.22 8.40
C TYR A 128 -12.23 -17.70 9.82
N HIS A 129 -11.93 -16.84 10.79
CA HIS A 129 -12.25 -17.02 12.22
C HIS A 129 -13.11 -15.83 12.65
N PHE A 130 -14.41 -16.08 12.88
CA PHE A 130 -15.36 -15.01 13.15
C PHE A 130 -15.45 -14.66 14.63
N VAL A 131 -15.27 -13.38 14.95
CA VAL A 131 -15.31 -12.88 16.34
C VAL A 131 -16.73 -12.78 16.88
N ASP A 132 -17.72 -12.63 16.00
CA ASP A 132 -19.15 -12.51 16.31
C ASP A 132 -19.91 -13.85 16.31
N LYS A 133 -19.28 -14.92 15.77
CA LYS A 133 -19.88 -16.26 15.63
C LYS A 133 -18.91 -17.36 16.09
N PRO A 134 -18.62 -17.45 17.40
CA PRO A 134 -17.55 -18.29 17.93
C PRO A 134 -17.79 -19.81 17.84
N ASN A 135 -19.05 -20.27 17.76
CA ASN A 135 -19.41 -21.69 17.77
C ASN A 135 -20.22 -22.10 16.52
N ASN A 136 -19.58 -22.18 15.34
CA ASN A 136 -20.18 -22.75 14.12
C ASN A 136 -21.63 -22.30 13.81
N GLY A 137 -21.95 -21.02 14.03
CA GLY A 137 -23.23 -20.42 13.65
C GLY A 137 -24.15 -20.00 14.80
N GLU A 138 -23.77 -20.22 16.07
CA GLU A 138 -24.44 -19.58 17.21
C GLU A 138 -23.87 -18.18 17.46
N ASP A 139 -24.75 -17.19 17.67
CA ASP A 139 -24.36 -15.84 18.07
C ASP A 139 -23.51 -15.92 19.34
N ALA A 140 -22.45 -15.11 19.42
CA ALA A 140 -21.76 -14.90 20.69
C ALA A 140 -22.83 -14.45 21.70
N GLY A 141 -23.15 -15.30 22.69
CA GLY A 141 -24.02 -14.95 23.80
C GLY A 141 -23.47 -13.76 24.59
N GLU A 142 -23.98 -13.49 25.79
CA GLU A 142 -23.54 -12.34 26.62
C GLU A 142 -22.02 -12.30 26.94
N SER A 143 -21.27 -13.37 26.65
CA SER A 143 -19.81 -13.35 26.69
C SER A 143 -19.24 -12.51 25.54
N ASN A 144 -18.89 -11.27 25.85
CA ASN A 144 -18.20 -10.35 24.93
C ASN A 144 -16.75 -10.77 24.57
N SER A 145 -16.25 -11.90 25.07
CA SER A 145 -14.90 -12.42 24.77
C SER A 145 -14.94 -13.80 24.12
N VAL A 146 -14.06 -14.00 23.12
CA VAL A 146 -13.98 -15.23 22.32
C VAL A 146 -12.52 -15.69 22.23
N GLN A 147 -12.27 -16.97 22.53
CA GLN A 147 -10.97 -17.62 22.29
C GLN A 147 -10.78 -17.84 20.78
N LEU A 148 -9.72 -17.28 20.19
CA LEU A 148 -9.47 -17.36 18.75
C LEU A 148 -8.36 -18.35 18.40
N LEU A 149 -7.25 -18.32 19.15
CA LEU A 149 -6.10 -19.18 18.91
C LEU A 149 -5.44 -19.53 20.24
N ASP A 150 -5.05 -20.79 20.39
CA ASP A 150 -4.16 -21.24 21.48
C ASP A 150 -3.01 -22.03 20.84
N ASP A 151 -1.86 -21.39 20.72
CA ASP A 151 -0.65 -21.97 20.14
C ASP A 151 0.52 -21.99 21.15
N SER A 152 1.70 -22.34 20.65
CA SER A 152 2.90 -22.43 21.48
C SER A 152 3.42 -21.10 22.04
N ASP A 153 3.02 -19.96 21.49
CA ASP A 153 3.45 -18.62 21.92
C ASP A 153 2.33 -17.78 22.54
N PHE A 154 1.09 -17.94 22.10
CA PHE A 154 -0.04 -17.09 22.47
C PHE A 154 -1.29 -17.90 22.78
N ASN A 155 -1.99 -17.46 23.83
CA ASN A 155 -3.44 -17.54 23.89
C ASN A 155 -3.99 -16.19 23.39
N LEU A 156 -4.64 -16.18 22.23
CA LEU A 156 -5.23 -15.01 21.59
C LEU A 156 -6.75 -15.03 21.76
N LYS A 157 -7.29 -13.94 22.31
CA LYS A 157 -8.72 -13.71 22.47
C LYS A 157 -9.14 -12.45 21.71
N SER A 158 -10.40 -12.40 21.32
CA SER A 158 -11.05 -11.16 20.89
C SER A 158 -12.07 -10.70 21.91
N VAL A 159 -12.26 -9.38 21.97
CA VAL A 159 -13.29 -8.73 22.78
C VAL A 159 -14.06 -7.77 21.90
N ILE A 160 -15.38 -7.94 21.81
CA ILE A 160 -16.26 -7.07 21.02
C ILE A 160 -16.57 -5.79 21.79
N ILE A 161 -16.48 -4.67 21.09
CA ILE A 161 -16.84 -3.34 21.56
C ILE A 161 -17.95 -2.81 20.65
N ARG A 162 -19.13 -2.64 21.22
CA ARG A 162 -20.33 -2.23 20.49
C ARG A 162 -20.54 -0.73 20.57
N LYS A 163 -21.05 -0.18 19.48
CA LYS A 163 -21.54 1.19 19.44
C LYS A 163 -22.92 1.28 20.09
N SER A 164 -23.09 2.11 21.13
CA SER A 164 -24.34 2.23 21.88
C SER A 164 -25.53 2.73 21.05
N ASN A 165 -25.29 3.66 20.12
CA ASN A 165 -26.31 4.30 19.28
C ASN A 165 -26.31 3.75 17.84
N ALA A 166 -25.98 2.47 17.65
CA ALA A 166 -25.91 1.90 16.32
C ALA A 166 -27.31 1.75 15.70
N LEU A 167 -27.50 2.28 14.49
CA LEU A 167 -28.70 2.01 13.68
C LEU A 167 -28.78 0.54 13.23
N PHE A 168 -27.64 -0.17 13.25
CA PHE A 168 -27.49 -1.58 12.87
C PHE A 168 -26.69 -2.31 13.95
N ALA A 169 -27.05 -3.55 14.28
CA ALA A 169 -26.39 -4.36 15.31
C ALA A 169 -24.89 -4.68 15.02
N ASP A 170 -24.44 -4.39 13.80
CA ASP A 170 -23.18 -4.85 13.22
C ASP A 170 -22.04 -3.79 13.24
N ASP A 171 -22.27 -2.58 13.75
CA ASP A 171 -21.22 -1.55 13.91
C ASP A 171 -20.39 -1.88 15.16
N ILE A 172 -19.54 -2.91 15.03
CA ILE A 172 -18.66 -3.40 16.09
C ILE A 172 -17.19 -3.07 15.80
N SER A 173 -16.44 -2.87 16.88
CA SER A 173 -14.99 -2.85 16.89
C SER A 173 -14.45 -3.99 17.75
N VAL A 174 -13.23 -4.43 17.48
CA VAL A 174 -12.63 -5.62 18.09
C VAL A 174 -11.33 -5.22 18.77
N ALA A 175 -11.20 -5.59 20.04
CA ALA A 175 -9.92 -5.62 20.72
C ALA A 175 -9.33 -7.04 20.70
N TYR A 176 -8.05 -7.16 20.40
CA TYR A 176 -7.31 -8.41 20.44
C TYR A 176 -6.44 -8.46 21.69
N VAL A 177 -6.60 -9.53 22.46
CA VAL A 177 -5.87 -9.76 23.72
C VAL A 177 -4.90 -10.91 23.50
N PHE A 178 -3.61 -10.61 23.56
CA PHE A 178 -2.53 -11.59 23.43
C PHE A 178 -1.98 -11.91 24.82
N VAL A 179 -2.19 -13.13 25.29
CA VAL A 179 -1.59 -13.67 26.51
C VAL A 179 -0.42 -14.57 26.11
N THR A 180 0.80 -14.17 26.41
CA THR A 180 1.98 -14.93 25.98
C THR A 180 2.22 -16.16 26.87
N LYS A 181 2.56 -17.29 26.26
CA LYS A 181 2.91 -18.53 26.97
C LYS A 181 4.27 -18.38 27.65
N ASN A 182 4.43 -19.02 28.81
CA ASN A 182 5.71 -19.05 29.51
C ASN A 182 6.75 -19.81 28.67
N LYS A 183 7.96 -19.26 28.57
CA LYS A 183 9.06 -19.98 27.93
C LYS A 183 9.78 -20.83 28.99
N PRO A 184 9.97 -22.14 28.73
CA PRO A 184 10.74 -22.99 29.63
C PRO A 184 12.13 -22.42 29.89
N GLY A 185 12.62 -22.59 31.11
CA GLY A 185 13.94 -22.12 31.49
C GLY A 185 15.06 -22.75 30.65
N GLN A 186 16.22 -22.10 30.62
CA GLN A 186 17.38 -22.65 29.92
C GLN A 186 17.80 -23.99 30.54
N LEU A 187 18.17 -24.95 29.69
CA LEU A 187 18.72 -26.23 30.15
C LEU A 187 20.10 -26.01 30.77
N LEU A 188 20.25 -26.41 32.03
CA LEU A 188 21.48 -26.29 32.79
C LEU A 188 22.34 -27.53 32.56
N LEU A 189 23.26 -27.45 31.59
CA LEU A 189 24.09 -28.59 31.17
C LEU A 189 24.85 -29.25 32.32
N GLU A 190 25.31 -28.48 33.30
CA GLU A 190 25.98 -29.01 34.49
C GLU A 190 25.04 -29.86 35.37
N LYS A 191 23.77 -29.46 35.50
CA LYS A 191 22.77 -30.29 36.18
C LYS A 191 22.42 -31.52 35.35
N CYS A 192 22.28 -31.40 34.02
CA CYS A 192 22.07 -32.55 33.14
C CYS A 192 23.20 -33.59 33.27
N LYS A 193 24.46 -33.15 33.31
CA LYS A 193 25.61 -34.03 33.57
C LYS A 193 25.51 -34.70 34.94
N LYS A 194 25.17 -33.94 35.99
CA LYS A 194 24.98 -34.46 37.36
C LYS A 194 23.90 -35.56 37.42
N PHE A 195 22.81 -35.37 36.68
CA PHE A 195 21.70 -36.33 36.58
C PHE A 195 21.90 -37.37 35.47
N LYS A 196 23.07 -37.40 34.82
CA LYS A 196 23.40 -38.31 33.71
C LYS A 196 22.39 -38.29 32.56
N VAL A 197 21.76 -37.15 32.30
CA VAL A 197 20.85 -36.97 31.17
C VAL A 197 21.66 -36.93 29.87
N PRO A 198 21.50 -37.91 28.96
CA PRO A 198 22.26 -37.92 27.72
C PRO A 198 21.76 -36.81 26.79
N PRO A 199 22.66 -36.18 26.02
CA PRO A 199 22.26 -35.19 25.03
C PRO A 199 21.40 -35.83 23.93
N GLY A 200 20.38 -35.11 23.48
CA GLY A 200 19.49 -35.58 22.42
C GLY A 200 18.00 -35.39 22.77
N PRO A 201 17.11 -36.29 22.32
CA PRO A 201 15.66 -36.15 22.47
C PRO A 201 15.17 -35.95 23.91
N LEU A 202 15.87 -36.52 24.90
CA LEU A 202 15.52 -36.38 26.32
C LEU A 202 15.61 -34.93 26.82
N PHE A 203 16.51 -34.11 26.24
CA PHE A 203 16.55 -32.68 26.54
C PHE A 203 15.29 -31.94 26.07
N ALA A 204 14.73 -32.36 24.93
CA ALA A 204 13.51 -31.77 24.40
C ALA A 204 12.30 -32.15 25.26
N GLN A 205 12.23 -33.41 25.73
CA GLN A 205 11.17 -33.88 26.65
C GLN A 205 11.16 -33.10 27.97
N LEU A 206 12.34 -32.93 28.58
CA LEU A 206 12.49 -32.11 29.79
C LEU A 206 12.08 -30.66 29.56
N LYS A 207 12.49 -30.06 28.43
CA LYS A 207 12.08 -28.70 28.05
C LYS A 207 10.58 -28.58 27.75
N SER A 208 9.92 -29.65 27.33
CA SER A 208 8.46 -29.67 27.15
C SER A 208 7.69 -29.92 28.45
N GLY A 209 8.38 -29.96 29.60
CA GLY A 209 7.75 -30.16 30.90
C GLY A 209 7.52 -31.63 31.26
N GLN A 210 8.05 -32.58 30.48
CA GLN A 210 7.91 -34.00 30.76
C GLN A 210 9.03 -34.49 31.67
N GLU A 211 8.67 -35.33 32.62
CA GLU A 211 9.65 -36.08 33.41
C GLU A 211 10.21 -37.23 32.58
N ILE A 212 11.48 -37.53 32.77
CA ILE A 212 12.15 -38.64 32.07
C ILE A 212 12.67 -39.64 33.08
N GLN A 213 12.58 -40.92 32.73
CA GLN A 213 13.21 -41.98 33.51
C GLN A 213 14.60 -42.27 32.96
N ILE A 214 15.60 -42.23 33.83
CA ILE A 214 16.98 -42.60 33.55
C ILE A 214 17.41 -43.62 34.58
N GLU A 215 17.68 -44.85 34.12
CA GLU A 215 17.94 -46.00 35.00
C GLU A 215 16.74 -46.16 35.98
N ASP A 216 17.00 -46.16 37.29
CA ASP A 216 15.99 -46.28 38.35
C ASP A 216 15.52 -44.92 38.91
N ARG A 217 15.73 -43.81 38.19
CA ARG A 217 15.50 -42.45 38.69
C ARG A 217 14.61 -41.65 37.74
N ILE A 218 13.72 -40.85 38.31
CA ILE A 218 12.92 -39.87 37.57
C ILE A 218 13.64 -38.52 37.68
N VAL A 219 13.90 -37.90 36.54
CA VAL A 219 14.45 -36.54 36.44
C VAL A 219 13.33 -35.61 35.98
N SER A 220 13.00 -34.63 36.81
CA SER A 220 11.97 -33.64 36.55
C SER A 220 12.55 -32.42 35.83
N PRO A 221 11.78 -31.67 35.02
CA PRO A 221 12.23 -30.41 34.43
C PRO A 221 12.85 -29.44 35.44
N ASN A 222 12.30 -29.36 36.66
CA ASN A 222 12.79 -28.48 37.73
C ASN A 222 14.22 -28.84 38.20
N ASP A 223 14.64 -30.10 38.02
CA ASP A 223 15.98 -30.56 38.41
C ASP A 223 17.07 -30.02 37.49
N VAL A 224 16.72 -29.71 36.23
CA VAL A 224 17.71 -29.46 35.16
C VAL A 224 17.46 -28.18 34.36
N LEU A 225 16.32 -27.51 34.52
CA LEU A 225 16.02 -26.22 33.91
C LEU A 225 16.31 -25.07 34.89
N GLY A 226 16.65 -23.90 34.33
CA GLY A 226 16.61 -22.62 35.04
C GLY A 226 15.17 -22.14 35.28
N PRO A 227 14.99 -20.99 35.95
CA PRO A 227 13.66 -20.40 36.12
C PRO A 227 13.00 -20.13 34.75
N PRO A 228 11.68 -20.34 34.61
CA PRO A 228 10.97 -20.03 33.38
C PRO A 228 10.93 -18.53 33.15
N GLU A 229 10.89 -18.15 31.88
CA GLU A 229 10.71 -16.76 31.49
C GLU A 229 9.21 -16.50 31.33
N ILE A 230 8.63 -15.76 32.29
CA ILE A 230 7.20 -15.42 32.30
C ILE A 230 6.96 -14.33 31.26
N GLY A 231 6.08 -14.64 30.31
CA GLY A 231 5.65 -13.70 29.28
C GLY A 231 4.46 -12.84 29.77
N PRO A 232 4.35 -11.57 29.36
CA PRO A 232 3.25 -10.70 29.75
C PRO A 232 2.01 -10.90 28.84
N ALA A 233 0.93 -10.22 29.17
CA ALA A 233 -0.16 -9.98 28.23
C ALA A 233 -0.03 -8.58 27.58
N PHE A 234 -0.59 -8.43 26.38
CA PHE A 234 -0.77 -7.13 25.73
C PHE A 234 -2.07 -7.06 24.94
N ILE A 235 -2.57 -5.85 24.71
CA ILE A 235 -3.85 -5.61 24.05
C ILE A 235 -3.65 -4.71 22.84
N VAL A 236 -4.33 -5.02 21.75
CA VAL A 236 -4.53 -4.09 20.63
C VAL A 236 -6.02 -3.76 20.55
N LEU A 237 -6.35 -2.52 20.88
CA LEU A 237 -7.70 -2.02 21.08
C LEU A 237 -8.04 -1.01 19.99
N ASP A 238 -9.20 -1.12 19.37
CA ASP A 238 -9.77 -0.12 18.49
C ASP A 238 -11.05 0.46 19.12
N CYS A 239 -11.10 1.78 19.25
CA CYS A 239 -12.22 2.51 19.81
C CYS A 239 -12.52 3.71 18.90
N PRO A 240 -13.32 3.52 17.83
CA PRO A 240 -13.35 4.48 16.73
C PRO A 240 -14.24 5.69 16.99
N THR A 241 -15.24 5.60 17.87
CA THR A 241 -16.15 6.73 18.17
C THR A 241 -16.50 6.80 19.65
N ILE A 242 -17.00 7.96 20.10
CA ILE A 242 -17.45 8.19 21.49
C ILE A 242 -18.53 7.19 21.91
N ASP A 243 -19.39 6.78 20.98
CA ASP A 243 -20.46 5.80 21.23
C ASP A 243 -19.94 4.39 21.56
N HIS A 244 -18.65 4.09 21.32
CA HIS A 244 -18.04 2.81 21.68
C HIS A 244 -17.52 2.78 23.12
N ILE A 245 -17.35 3.95 23.75
CA ILE A 245 -16.73 4.07 25.08
C ILE A 245 -17.53 3.29 26.12
N GLU A 246 -18.86 3.36 26.08
CA GLU A 246 -19.69 2.70 27.09
C GLU A 246 -19.50 1.17 27.09
N SER A 247 -19.50 0.56 25.90
CA SER A 247 -19.24 -0.88 25.76
C SER A 247 -17.83 -1.27 26.20
N LEU A 248 -16.84 -0.39 25.99
CA LEU A 248 -15.46 -0.61 26.41
C LEU A 248 -15.35 -0.60 27.94
N ILE A 249 -15.92 0.40 28.62
CA ILE A 249 -15.75 0.57 30.07
C ILE A 249 -16.53 -0.45 30.89
N GLN A 250 -17.67 -0.93 30.37
CA GLN A 250 -18.50 -1.94 31.03
C GLN A 250 -17.94 -3.36 30.89
N ASN A 251 -16.98 -3.56 29.97
CA ASN A 251 -16.40 -4.87 29.74
C ASN A 251 -15.37 -5.23 30.83
N GLY A 252 -15.71 -6.21 31.67
CA GLY A 252 -14.85 -6.69 32.76
C GLY A 252 -13.56 -7.40 32.34
N THR A 253 -13.34 -7.64 31.04
CA THR A 253 -12.11 -8.30 30.54
C THR A 253 -10.89 -7.40 30.66
N PHE A 254 -11.06 -6.09 30.53
CA PHE A 254 -9.95 -5.14 30.51
C PHE A 254 -9.49 -4.80 31.94
N THR A 255 -8.54 -5.57 32.45
CA THR A 255 -7.93 -5.35 33.77
C THR A 255 -6.41 -5.36 33.69
N SER A 256 -5.72 -4.98 34.77
CA SER A 256 -4.25 -5.05 34.86
C SER A 256 -3.68 -6.48 34.76
N HIS A 257 -4.52 -7.51 34.89
CA HIS A 257 -4.11 -8.92 34.78
C HIS A 257 -5.04 -9.67 33.82
N LEU A 258 -4.45 -10.52 32.95
CA LEU A 258 -5.17 -11.30 31.97
C LEU A 258 -4.69 -12.76 32.04
N ASP A 259 -5.61 -13.67 32.35
CA ASP A 259 -5.38 -15.12 32.44
C ASP A 259 -4.24 -15.58 33.36
N ASP A 260 -3.84 -14.78 34.37
CA ASP A 260 -2.67 -14.93 35.27
C ASP A 260 -1.43 -14.08 34.91
N LYS A 261 -1.43 -13.39 33.76
CA LYS A 261 -0.32 -12.54 33.33
C LYS A 261 -0.56 -11.08 33.66
N SER A 262 0.50 -10.36 33.99
CA SER A 262 0.46 -8.90 34.06
C SER A 262 0.30 -8.30 32.66
N LEU A 263 -0.50 -7.25 32.56
CA LEU A 263 -0.67 -6.47 31.33
C LEU A 263 0.48 -5.47 31.18
N ASP A 264 1.28 -5.65 30.14
CA ASP A 264 2.50 -4.85 29.94
C ASP A 264 2.30 -3.72 28.91
N LEU A 265 1.42 -3.91 27.92
CA LEU A 265 1.21 -2.97 26.82
C LEU A 265 -0.24 -2.94 26.35
N VAL A 266 -0.75 -1.73 26.08
CA VAL A 266 -2.01 -1.48 25.35
C VAL A 266 -1.74 -0.59 24.14
N ILE A 267 -2.09 -1.05 22.95
CA ILE A 267 -2.14 -0.22 21.74
C ILE A 267 -3.56 0.31 21.58
N HIS A 268 -3.70 1.62 21.43
CA HIS A 268 -4.96 2.32 21.24
C HIS A 268 -5.07 2.84 19.80
N ILE A 269 -5.88 2.18 18.99
CA ILE A 269 -6.31 2.67 17.68
C ILE A 269 -7.56 3.54 17.94
N THR A 270 -7.33 4.79 18.33
CA THR A 270 -8.39 5.63 18.91
C THR A 270 -8.19 7.08 18.49
N PRO A 271 -9.19 7.73 17.84
CA PRO A 271 -9.11 9.15 17.51
C PRO A 271 -8.88 10.02 18.76
N THR A 272 -8.13 11.11 18.62
CA THR A 272 -7.80 12.02 19.74
C THR A 272 -9.02 12.49 20.52
N LYS A 273 -10.13 12.78 19.82
CA LYS A 273 -11.41 13.16 20.45
C LYS A 273 -11.96 12.09 21.39
N VAL A 274 -11.82 10.81 21.03
CA VAL A 274 -12.28 9.67 21.83
C VAL A 274 -11.30 9.42 22.98
N PHE A 275 -9.99 9.47 22.69
CA PHE A 275 -8.95 9.26 23.69
C PHE A 275 -9.03 10.30 24.82
N ASN A 276 -9.35 11.55 24.49
CA ASN A 276 -9.46 12.65 25.46
C ASN A 276 -10.83 12.71 26.19
N ASP A 277 -11.79 11.83 25.89
CA ASP A 277 -13.06 11.77 26.61
C ASP A 277 -12.81 11.42 28.09
N GLU A 278 -13.49 12.11 29.01
CA GLU A 278 -13.28 11.95 30.45
C GLU A 278 -13.49 10.50 30.92
N ARG A 279 -14.49 9.81 30.36
CA ARG A 279 -14.79 8.41 30.72
C ARG A 279 -13.68 7.48 30.26
N TYR A 280 -13.12 7.74 29.07
CA TYR A 280 -11.99 6.99 28.54
C TYR A 280 -10.73 7.20 29.39
N GLN A 281 -10.45 8.45 29.78
CA GLN A 281 -9.33 8.79 30.65
C GLN A 281 -9.46 8.18 32.06
N LEU A 282 -10.67 8.15 32.63
CA LEU A 282 -10.93 7.47 33.89
C LEU A 282 -10.76 5.95 33.78
N TRP A 283 -11.16 5.35 32.66
CA TRP A 283 -10.91 3.93 32.40
C TRP A 283 -9.42 3.62 32.24
N LEU A 284 -8.67 4.48 31.54
CA LEU A 284 -7.22 4.34 31.35
C LEU A 284 -6.46 4.32 32.68
N LYS A 285 -6.88 5.14 33.65
CA LYS A 285 -6.28 5.20 35.00
C LYS A 285 -6.49 3.95 35.86
N LYS A 286 -7.30 2.97 35.39
CA LYS A 286 -7.51 1.70 36.10
C LYS A 286 -6.36 0.70 35.89
N PHE A 287 -5.54 0.89 34.85
CA PHE A 287 -4.38 0.03 34.60
C PHE A 287 -3.22 0.36 35.53
N ASP A 288 -2.34 -0.62 35.75
CA ASP A 288 -1.17 -0.43 36.60
C ASP A 288 -0.24 0.64 36.03
N ASN A 289 0.43 1.40 36.90
CA ASN A 289 1.41 2.41 36.50
C ASN A 289 2.55 1.86 35.63
N ASN A 290 2.77 0.54 35.60
CA ASN A 290 3.79 -0.10 34.78
C ASN A 290 3.30 -0.48 33.37
N THR A 291 2.00 -0.40 33.08
CA THR A 291 1.44 -0.66 31.76
C THR A 291 1.77 0.49 30.83
N LYS A 292 2.25 0.17 29.62
CA LYS A 292 2.60 1.15 28.59
C LYS A 292 1.43 1.30 27.65
N HIS A 293 1.19 2.52 27.18
CA HIS A 293 0.09 2.83 26.30
C HIS A 293 0.64 3.46 25.02
N ILE A 294 0.33 2.93 23.83
CA ILE A 294 0.73 3.53 22.54
C ILE A 294 -0.52 3.99 21.81
N LEU A 295 -0.56 5.27 21.42
CA LEU A 295 -1.69 5.86 20.71
C LEU A 295 -1.42 5.95 19.20
N LEU A 296 -2.30 5.34 18.40
CA LEU A 296 -2.27 5.35 16.94
C LEU A 296 -3.52 6.04 16.39
N ASN A 297 -3.37 7.18 15.73
CA ASN A 297 -4.47 7.89 15.08
C ASN A 297 -3.99 8.93 14.05
N ARG A 298 -4.96 9.56 13.38
CA ARG A 298 -4.74 10.59 12.35
C ARG A 298 -4.03 11.84 12.82
N ASP A 299 -4.01 12.15 14.10
CA ASP A 299 -3.36 13.35 14.65
C ASP A 299 -1.89 13.12 15.02
N ASN A 300 -1.40 11.88 14.87
CA ASN A 300 0.02 11.60 14.93
C ASN A 300 0.77 12.43 13.87
N GLN A 301 1.85 13.10 14.31
CA GLN A 301 2.59 14.04 13.48
C GLN A 301 3.70 13.37 12.64
N GLY A 302 4.12 12.14 12.97
CA GLY A 302 5.19 11.45 12.25
C GLY A 302 4.68 10.90 10.93
N GLU A 303 4.89 11.62 9.83
CA GLU A 303 4.36 11.25 8.52
C GLU A 303 5.39 10.47 7.67
N LEU A 304 6.68 10.63 7.92
CA LEU A 304 7.74 9.95 7.17
C LEU A 304 7.76 8.43 7.44
N CYS A 305 7.20 7.64 6.53
CA CYS A 305 7.13 6.16 6.63
C CYS A 305 7.67 5.42 5.41
N LEU A 306 7.74 6.07 4.25
CA LEU A 306 8.29 5.52 3.01
C LEU A 306 9.61 6.22 2.67
N LEU A 307 10.58 6.08 3.57
CA LEU A 307 11.87 6.79 3.53
C LEU A 307 12.53 6.69 2.15
N SER A 308 12.51 5.51 1.53
CA SER A 308 13.12 5.32 0.22
C SER A 308 12.46 6.11 -0.89
N SER A 309 11.14 6.29 -0.84
CA SER A 309 10.40 7.14 -1.77
C SER A 309 10.76 8.61 -1.55
N SER A 310 10.95 9.06 -0.31
CA SER A 310 11.32 10.45 0.01
C SER A 310 12.78 10.77 -0.36
N ILE A 311 13.72 9.84 -0.11
CA ILE A 311 15.11 9.95 -0.59
C ILE A 311 15.13 10.07 -2.11
N PHE A 312 14.35 9.23 -2.78
CA PHE A 312 14.24 9.23 -4.24
C PHE A 312 13.69 10.55 -4.77
N GLN A 313 12.68 11.13 -4.10
CA GLN A 313 12.14 12.45 -4.45
C GLN A 313 13.18 13.57 -4.28
N ILE A 314 14.03 13.54 -3.24
CA ILE A 314 15.11 14.52 -3.06
C ILE A 314 16.11 14.45 -4.21
N LYS A 315 16.51 13.23 -4.62
CA LYS A 315 17.41 13.02 -5.75
C LYS A 315 16.84 13.58 -7.05
N LEU A 316 15.55 13.31 -7.33
CA LEU A 316 14.86 13.85 -8.50
C LEU A 316 14.70 15.38 -8.43
N GLY A 317 14.38 15.93 -7.25
CA GLY A 317 14.32 17.36 -6.99
C GLY A 317 15.65 18.09 -7.23
N ARG A 318 16.78 17.38 -7.18
CA ARG A 318 18.08 17.95 -7.55
C ARG A 318 18.18 18.28 -9.04
N ILE A 319 17.47 17.54 -9.89
CA ILE A 319 17.39 17.81 -11.34
C ILE A 319 16.55 19.04 -11.59
N ASN A 320 15.32 19.07 -11.06
CA ASN A 320 14.40 20.18 -11.24
C ASN A 320 13.33 20.20 -10.14
N GLN A 321 13.33 21.23 -9.29
CA GLN A 321 12.39 21.34 -8.16
C GLN A 321 10.96 21.72 -8.58
N ASP A 322 10.78 22.37 -9.75
CA ASP A 322 9.43 22.70 -10.25
C ASP A 322 8.69 21.41 -10.65
N VAL A 323 9.42 20.47 -11.27
CA VAL A 323 8.88 19.17 -11.69
C VAL A 323 8.81 18.18 -10.53
N PHE A 324 9.85 18.13 -9.69
CA PHE A 324 9.96 17.22 -8.56
C PHE A 324 10.02 17.99 -7.24
N LYS A 325 8.86 18.50 -6.83
CA LYS A 325 8.71 19.18 -5.55
C LYS A 325 9.09 18.26 -4.39
N LEU A 326 9.77 18.79 -3.38
CA LEU A 326 9.95 18.09 -2.10
C LEU A 326 8.59 17.81 -1.44
N LEU A 327 8.48 16.63 -0.81
CA LEU A 327 7.26 16.21 -0.13
C LEU A 327 7.05 17.00 1.17
N ASN A 328 5.79 17.27 1.52
CA ASN A 328 5.43 18.01 2.74
C ASN A 328 5.30 17.07 3.94
N GLU A 329 6.22 16.11 4.07
CA GLU A 329 6.18 15.09 5.11
C GLU A 329 6.79 15.63 6.41
N ILE A 330 6.03 15.52 7.50
CA ILE A 330 6.51 15.90 8.83
C ILE A 330 7.43 14.80 9.38
N GLN A 331 8.69 15.17 9.62
CA GLN A 331 9.68 14.31 10.27
C GLN A 331 9.59 14.46 11.79
N LEU A 332 9.68 13.34 12.50
CA LEU A 332 9.79 13.33 13.95
C LEU A 332 11.09 12.66 14.38
N ASN A 333 11.96 13.45 15.00
CA ASN A 333 13.23 12.95 15.52
C ASN A 333 13.07 12.30 16.91
N ASN A 334 11.96 12.59 17.60
CA ASN A 334 11.62 12.08 18.92
C ASN A 334 10.10 11.82 19.03
N PHE A 335 9.71 10.88 19.90
CA PHE A 335 8.32 10.68 20.32
C PHE A 335 8.12 11.17 21.76
N GLN A 336 6.86 11.48 22.11
CA GLN A 336 6.52 12.00 23.42
C GLN A 336 6.03 10.89 24.34
N ILE A 337 6.60 10.82 25.54
CA ILE A 337 6.12 9.97 26.63
C ILE A 337 5.45 10.90 27.65
N ILE A 338 4.13 10.78 27.80
CA ILE A 338 3.36 11.45 28.84
C ILE A 338 3.53 10.63 30.12
N ALA A 339 4.45 11.07 30.97
CA ALA A 339 4.92 10.32 32.14
C ALA A 339 3.81 10.00 33.16
N GLU A 340 2.79 10.85 33.28
CA GLU A 340 1.70 10.66 34.26
C GLU A 340 0.87 9.37 34.00
N GLN A 341 0.86 8.88 32.76
CA GLN A 341 0.06 7.73 32.34
C GLN A 341 0.85 6.71 31.49
N ASN A 342 2.16 6.89 31.33
CA ASN A 342 3.00 6.09 30.42
C ASN A 342 2.42 5.96 28.99
N VAL A 343 1.84 7.05 28.50
CA VAL A 343 1.26 7.14 27.16
C VAL A 343 2.29 7.65 26.17
N ILE A 344 2.43 6.94 25.06
CA ILE A 344 3.34 7.23 23.97
C ILE A 344 2.49 7.73 22.80
N GLN A 345 2.68 8.99 22.47
CA GLN A 345 2.02 9.65 21.35
C GLN A 345 3.04 9.96 20.26
N ASN A 346 2.57 10.20 19.03
CA ASN A 346 3.44 10.53 17.91
C ASN A 346 4.50 9.45 17.65
N CYS A 347 4.07 8.19 17.80
CA CYS A 347 4.90 7.03 17.63
C CYS A 347 5.43 6.96 16.18
N PRO A 348 6.75 6.88 15.96
CA PRO A 348 7.31 6.71 14.62
C PRO A 348 7.06 5.31 14.09
N THR A 349 7.19 5.17 12.78
CA THR A 349 7.15 3.86 12.14
C THR A 349 8.34 3.01 12.56
N LEU A 350 8.11 1.70 12.64
CA LEU A 350 9.01 0.69 13.17
C LEU A 350 9.42 0.82 14.64
N LEU A 351 8.78 1.71 15.41
CA LEU A 351 8.84 1.59 16.87
C LEU A 351 8.39 0.17 17.25
N THR A 352 9.27 -0.54 17.94
CA THR A 352 9.10 -1.95 18.24
C THR A 352 9.07 -2.15 19.76
N TYR A 353 8.05 -2.85 20.23
CA TYR A 353 7.98 -3.34 21.60
C TYR A 353 8.42 -4.80 21.63
N ASN A 354 9.59 -5.05 22.23
CA ASN A 354 10.08 -6.40 22.44
C ASN A 354 9.36 -6.99 23.66
N ILE A 355 8.75 -8.15 23.47
CA ILE A 355 8.03 -8.89 24.52
C ILE A 355 8.97 -9.96 25.10
N ARG A 356 9.71 -10.62 24.20
CA ARG A 356 10.68 -11.68 24.49
C ARG A 356 11.92 -11.48 23.59
N PRO A 357 13.15 -11.63 24.12
CA PRO A 357 13.48 -12.09 25.47
C PRO A 357 13.32 -11.02 26.56
N LEU A 358 13.10 -11.45 27.80
CA LEU A 358 12.84 -10.60 28.97
C LEU A 358 13.92 -9.54 29.18
N LYS A 359 15.19 -9.89 28.95
CA LYS A 359 16.34 -8.97 29.04
C LYS A 359 16.29 -7.80 28.05
N GLU A 360 15.54 -7.94 26.97
CA GLU A 360 15.37 -6.94 25.90
C GLU A 360 13.95 -6.36 25.92
N ARG A 361 13.13 -6.71 26.93
CA ARG A 361 11.73 -6.29 27.01
C ARG A 361 11.60 -4.78 27.12
N GLY A 362 10.69 -4.22 26.35
CA GLY A 362 10.46 -2.78 26.27
C GLY A 362 10.60 -2.25 24.86
N ILE A 363 10.77 -0.93 24.76
CA ILE A 363 10.75 -0.22 23.48
C ILE A 363 12.15 -0.21 22.87
N THR A 364 12.20 -0.48 21.57
CA THR A 364 13.35 -0.26 20.71
C THR A 364 12.90 0.56 19.52
N PHE A 365 13.66 1.60 19.20
CA PHE A 365 13.42 2.45 18.05
C PHE A 365 14.76 2.70 17.36
N ASN A 366 14.81 2.47 16.05
CA ASN A 366 15.94 2.89 15.24
C ASN A 366 15.54 4.14 14.46
N GLN A 367 16.21 5.26 14.78
CA GLN A 367 15.99 6.57 14.16
C GLN A 367 16.26 6.56 12.66
N ASP A 368 17.14 5.67 12.16
CA ASP A 368 17.48 5.57 10.73
C ASP A 368 16.25 5.33 9.83
N PHE A 369 15.15 4.79 10.37
CA PHE A 369 13.93 4.54 9.60
C PHE A 369 13.02 5.76 9.47
N CYS A 370 13.32 6.85 10.18
CA CYS A 370 12.49 8.05 10.24
C CYS A 370 13.32 9.34 10.12
N GLU A 371 14.59 9.25 9.74
CA GLU A 371 15.48 10.39 9.54
C GLU A 371 15.76 10.61 8.05
N LEU A 372 15.59 11.85 7.58
CA LEU A 372 15.87 12.23 6.20
C LEU A 372 16.86 13.40 6.16
N ASN A 373 18.15 13.07 6.06
CA ASN A 373 19.21 14.06 5.93
C ASN A 373 19.39 14.49 4.46
N SER A 374 18.66 15.54 4.07
CA SER A 374 18.65 16.05 2.69
C SER A 374 20.04 16.49 2.21
N THR A 375 20.85 17.09 3.09
CA THR A 375 22.21 17.55 2.75
C THR A 375 23.12 16.39 2.38
N ASN A 376 23.14 15.33 3.20
CA ASN A 376 23.95 14.14 2.91
C ASN A 376 23.51 13.44 1.62
N ILE A 377 22.19 13.36 1.39
CA ILE A 377 21.64 12.75 0.16
C ILE A 377 22.10 13.55 -1.07
N ILE A 378 21.99 14.89 -1.04
CA ILE A 378 22.42 15.74 -2.15
C ILE A 378 23.93 15.62 -2.36
N GLN A 379 24.73 15.72 -1.29
CA GLN A 379 26.19 15.60 -1.38
C GLN A 379 26.61 14.26 -2.01
N SER A 380 26.06 13.14 -1.52
CA SER A 380 26.37 11.81 -2.08
C SER A 380 25.92 11.65 -3.54
N THR A 381 24.91 12.41 -3.96
CA THR A 381 24.43 12.41 -5.35
C THR A 381 25.38 13.20 -6.26
N GLU A 382 25.92 14.31 -5.77
CA GLU A 382 26.84 15.18 -6.51
C GLU A 382 28.30 14.70 -6.54
N GLU A 383 28.63 13.63 -5.82
CA GLU A 383 29.92 12.92 -5.96
C GLU A 383 30.11 12.31 -7.35
N ASN A 384 29.02 12.02 -8.07
CA ASN A 384 29.07 11.56 -9.46
C ASN A 384 29.30 12.75 -10.41
N LEU A 385 30.55 12.92 -10.86
CA LEU A 385 30.95 14.02 -11.75
C LEU A 385 30.22 14.02 -13.10
N GLU A 386 29.87 12.84 -13.63
CA GLU A 386 29.13 12.77 -14.90
C GLU A 386 27.68 13.22 -14.72
N PHE A 387 27.05 12.89 -13.58
CA PHE A 387 25.74 13.45 -13.22
C PHE A 387 25.78 14.98 -13.13
N VAL A 388 26.76 15.55 -12.42
CA VAL A 388 26.90 17.02 -12.29
C VAL A 388 27.04 17.69 -13.66
N LYS A 389 27.81 17.08 -14.57
CA LYS A 389 27.99 17.58 -15.94
C LYS A 389 26.69 17.54 -16.76
N GLN A 390 25.93 16.44 -16.69
CA GLN A 390 24.65 16.36 -17.40
C GLN A 390 23.59 17.26 -16.77
N LEU A 391 23.63 17.46 -15.45
CA LEU A 391 22.76 18.41 -14.75
C LEU A 391 22.99 19.85 -15.24
N GLN A 392 24.24 20.29 -15.37
CA GLN A 392 24.57 21.62 -15.91
C GLN A 392 24.01 21.82 -17.32
N LYS A 393 24.20 20.83 -18.22
CA LYS A 393 23.65 20.89 -19.57
C LYS A 393 22.11 20.98 -19.57
N TYR A 394 21.45 20.19 -18.72
CA TYR A 394 20.01 20.25 -18.58
C TYR A 394 19.54 21.62 -18.08
N GLN A 395 20.23 22.19 -17.09
CA GLN A 395 19.93 23.53 -16.56
C GLN A 395 20.07 24.60 -17.64
N GLU A 396 21.18 24.61 -18.40
CA GLU A 396 21.37 25.52 -19.54
C GLU A 396 20.25 25.38 -20.59
N LEU A 397 19.82 24.15 -20.89
CA LEU A 397 18.72 23.90 -21.83
C LEU A 397 17.37 24.45 -21.33
N VAL A 398 17.10 24.34 -20.03
CA VAL A 398 15.87 24.87 -19.41
C VAL A 398 15.91 26.39 -19.34
N ASP A 399 17.02 26.97 -18.91
CA ASP A 399 17.18 28.42 -18.75
C ASP A 399 17.03 29.16 -20.08
N ASN A 400 17.57 28.61 -21.16
CA ASN A 400 17.42 29.16 -22.52
C ASN A 400 15.96 29.14 -23.04
N LYS A 401 15.07 28.36 -22.41
CA LYS A 401 13.67 28.15 -22.83
C LYS A 401 12.65 28.59 -21.80
N ASN A 402 13.06 29.22 -20.68
CA ASN A 402 12.15 29.54 -19.58
C ASN A 402 11.02 30.51 -19.98
N ASP A 403 11.26 31.38 -20.96
CA ASP A 403 10.27 32.32 -21.49
C ASP A 403 9.38 31.73 -22.61
N GLU A 404 9.70 30.52 -23.11
CA GLU A 404 8.85 29.83 -24.07
C GLU A 404 7.59 29.28 -23.37
N SER A 405 6.46 29.23 -24.08
CA SER A 405 5.21 28.60 -23.63
C SER A 405 4.59 27.79 -24.76
N LEU A 406 4.16 26.56 -24.48
CA LEU A 406 3.52 25.68 -25.48
C LEU A 406 2.09 26.11 -25.83
N LEU A 407 1.41 26.79 -24.90
CA LEU A 407 0.00 27.16 -24.99
C LEU A 407 -0.11 28.65 -25.32
N ASN A 408 -0.82 28.98 -26.41
CA ASN A 408 -1.02 30.35 -26.87
C ASN A 408 -2.34 30.91 -26.34
N GLY A 409 -2.30 31.75 -25.30
CA GLY A 409 -3.44 32.59 -24.91
C GLY A 409 -3.73 32.69 -23.41
N ASN A 410 -3.99 33.93 -22.99
CA ASN A 410 -4.76 34.38 -21.83
C ASN A 410 -4.25 34.20 -20.38
N THR A 411 -3.75 35.33 -19.84
CA THR A 411 -4.35 36.18 -18.76
C THR A 411 -4.83 35.56 -17.44
N THR A 412 -4.73 34.25 -17.24
CA THR A 412 -5.06 33.60 -15.97
C THR A 412 -3.78 33.23 -15.23
N ASN A 413 -3.72 33.52 -13.92
CA ASN A 413 -2.57 33.17 -13.07
C ASN A 413 -2.40 31.65 -12.85
N PHE A 414 -3.23 30.80 -13.46
CA PHE A 414 -3.23 29.36 -13.23
C PHE A 414 -2.37 28.61 -14.24
N GLN A 415 -1.69 27.56 -13.77
CA GLN A 415 -0.77 26.75 -14.57
C GLN A 415 -1.33 25.33 -14.69
N PRO A 416 -1.92 24.95 -15.84
CA PRO A 416 -2.46 23.62 -16.03
C PRO A 416 -1.32 22.59 -16.01
N ASN A 417 -1.53 21.46 -15.33
CA ASN A 417 -0.48 20.49 -15.07
C ASN A 417 -1.00 19.06 -14.91
N VAL A 418 -0.08 18.11 -15.01
CA VAL A 418 -0.33 16.68 -14.77
C VAL A 418 0.56 16.22 -13.61
N LEU A 419 -0.06 15.78 -12.52
CA LEU A 419 0.62 15.22 -11.36
C LEU A 419 0.49 13.70 -11.35
N PHE A 420 1.63 13.01 -11.49
CA PHE A 420 1.70 11.56 -11.40
C PHE A 420 1.82 11.14 -9.94
N LEU A 421 0.75 10.63 -9.32
CA LEU A 421 0.76 10.17 -7.93
C LEU A 421 1.23 8.72 -7.80
N GLY A 422 1.12 7.94 -8.87
CA GLY A 422 1.59 6.57 -8.93
C GLY A 422 1.88 6.15 -10.36
N THR A 423 2.98 5.44 -10.55
CA THR A 423 3.59 5.17 -11.86
C THR A 423 3.98 3.71 -12.08
N GLY A 424 3.57 2.81 -11.19
CA GLY A 424 3.95 1.41 -11.19
C GLY A 424 2.79 0.47 -11.52
N SER A 425 3.13 -0.69 -12.09
CA SER A 425 2.18 -1.71 -12.53
C SER A 425 1.97 -2.85 -11.52
N ALA A 426 0.74 -3.38 -11.51
CA ALA A 426 0.22 -4.59 -10.85
C ALA A 426 0.25 -4.59 -9.31
N THR A 427 1.40 -4.31 -8.71
CA THR A 427 1.60 -4.31 -7.27
C THR A 427 2.31 -3.04 -6.85
N PRO A 428 1.94 -2.40 -5.73
CA PRO A 428 2.63 -1.21 -5.27
C PRO A 428 4.05 -1.57 -4.81
N GLY A 429 5.05 -0.88 -5.34
CA GLY A 429 6.45 -1.06 -4.98
C GLY A 429 6.93 -0.11 -3.90
N LYS A 430 8.20 -0.27 -3.52
CA LYS A 430 8.87 0.64 -2.58
C LYS A 430 8.85 2.09 -3.09
N LEU A 431 9.22 2.27 -4.36
CA LEU A 431 9.42 3.59 -4.98
C LEU A 431 8.22 4.05 -5.81
N ARG A 432 7.55 3.12 -6.52
CA ARG A 432 6.42 3.41 -7.40
C ARG A 432 5.13 2.85 -6.86
N ASN A 433 4.18 3.71 -6.58
CA ASN A 433 2.80 3.33 -6.26
C ASN A 433 2.06 2.86 -7.51
N THR A 434 0.90 2.23 -7.34
CA THR A 434 0.01 1.86 -8.46
C THR A 434 -0.55 3.09 -9.18
N SER A 435 -0.90 2.95 -10.47
CA SER A 435 -1.36 4.02 -11.36
C SER A 435 -2.35 5.01 -10.73
N SER A 436 -1.98 6.28 -10.74
CA SER A 436 -2.90 7.38 -10.50
C SER A 436 -2.31 8.70 -11.00
N ILE A 437 -3.09 9.43 -11.79
CA ILE A 437 -2.66 10.65 -12.46
C ILE A 437 -3.72 11.73 -12.28
N LEU A 438 -3.37 12.84 -11.64
CA LEU A 438 -4.24 14.00 -11.48
C LEU A 438 -3.97 15.00 -12.60
N VAL A 439 -4.98 15.28 -13.43
CA VAL A 439 -4.92 16.30 -14.49
C VAL A 439 -5.62 17.55 -13.99
N ASN A 440 -4.85 18.62 -13.78
CA ASN A 440 -5.33 19.93 -13.37
C ASN A 440 -5.52 20.81 -14.61
N LEU A 441 -6.78 21.07 -14.96
CA LEU A 441 -7.17 21.78 -16.19
C LEU A 441 -7.29 23.29 -15.96
N GLU A 442 -7.93 23.68 -14.85
CA GLU A 442 -8.09 25.08 -14.43
C GLU A 442 -8.01 25.16 -12.88
N GLN A 443 -7.93 26.38 -12.33
CA GLN A 443 -7.70 26.63 -10.88
C GLN A 443 -8.58 25.80 -9.93
N ASN A 444 -9.82 25.50 -10.32
CA ASN A 444 -10.79 24.76 -9.52
C ASN A 444 -11.37 23.54 -10.25
N LYS A 445 -10.69 23.05 -11.28
CA LYS A 445 -11.17 21.96 -12.15
C LYS A 445 -10.06 20.96 -12.42
N SER A 446 -10.22 19.77 -11.88
CA SER A 446 -9.31 18.65 -12.10
C SER A 446 -10.07 17.36 -12.32
N MET A 447 -9.39 16.39 -12.92
CA MET A 447 -9.86 15.02 -13.03
C MET A 447 -8.75 14.01 -12.78
N PHE A 448 -9.12 12.82 -12.32
CA PHE A 448 -8.20 11.69 -12.24
C PHE A 448 -8.26 10.85 -13.51
N PHE A 449 -7.10 10.41 -13.99
CA PHE A 449 -6.94 9.20 -14.79
C PHE A 449 -6.40 8.10 -13.88
N ASP A 450 -7.26 7.12 -13.61
CA ASP A 450 -7.06 6.03 -12.65
C ASP A 450 -6.81 6.47 -11.20
N CYS A 451 -7.17 5.58 -10.28
CA CYS A 451 -7.14 5.77 -8.84
C CYS A 451 -6.74 4.47 -8.15
N GLY A 452 -5.52 4.00 -8.39
CA GLY A 452 -4.94 2.84 -7.72
C GLY A 452 -4.87 2.97 -6.19
N GLU A 453 -4.53 1.88 -5.52
CA GLU A 453 -4.41 1.83 -4.05
C GLU A 453 -3.52 2.97 -3.52
N ALA A 454 -3.90 3.55 -2.38
CA ALA A 454 -3.14 4.60 -1.69
C ALA A 454 -3.02 5.94 -2.43
N THR A 455 -3.82 6.18 -3.47
CA THR A 455 -3.90 7.49 -4.17
C THR A 455 -4.13 8.65 -3.20
N PHE A 456 -5.05 8.49 -2.25
CA PHE A 456 -5.31 9.52 -1.23
C PHE A 456 -4.12 9.74 -0.28
N LEU A 457 -3.38 8.68 0.06
CA LEU A 457 -2.19 8.80 0.89
C LEU A 457 -1.08 9.54 0.13
N GLN A 458 -0.89 9.26 -1.16
CA GLN A 458 0.06 9.98 -2.02
C GLN A 458 -0.31 11.47 -2.14
N LEU A 459 -1.60 11.82 -2.29
CA LEU A 459 -2.04 13.23 -2.25
C LEU A 459 -1.61 13.91 -0.94
N ASN A 460 -1.81 13.24 0.20
CA ASN A 460 -1.41 13.75 1.50
C ASN A 460 0.11 13.93 1.62
N ARG A 461 0.93 13.01 1.07
CA ARG A 461 2.40 13.16 1.05
C ARG A 461 2.85 14.35 0.20
N TYR A 462 2.20 14.58 -0.94
CA TYR A 462 2.56 15.66 -1.86
C TYR A 462 2.11 17.04 -1.35
N TYR A 463 0.84 17.17 -0.98
CA TYR A 463 0.22 18.45 -0.62
C TYR A 463 0.27 18.75 0.89
N GLY A 464 0.31 17.73 1.74
CA GLY A 464 0.07 17.87 3.18
C GLY A 464 -1.43 17.94 3.51
N ARG A 465 -1.76 17.88 4.80
CA ARG A 465 -3.15 17.75 5.30
C ARG A 465 -4.09 18.84 4.81
N GLU A 466 -3.71 20.11 4.97
CA GLU A 466 -4.58 21.24 4.67
C GLU A 466 -4.81 21.41 3.16
N MET A 467 -3.74 21.30 2.37
CA MET A 467 -3.81 21.51 0.92
C MET A 467 -4.43 20.33 0.19
N CYS A 468 -4.33 19.10 0.71
CA CYS A 468 -5.00 17.94 0.13
C CYS A 468 -6.52 18.14 0.03
N GLN A 469 -7.14 18.73 1.05
CA GLN A 469 -8.57 19.07 1.00
C GLN A 469 -8.88 20.08 -0.11
N ASN A 470 -8.01 21.05 -0.35
CA ASN A 470 -8.20 22.02 -1.43
C ASN A 470 -8.13 21.36 -2.81
N VAL A 471 -7.24 20.40 -3.00
CA VAL A 471 -7.15 19.62 -4.25
C VAL A 471 -8.39 18.76 -4.44
N LEU A 472 -8.90 18.10 -3.40
CA LEU A 472 -10.17 17.38 -3.49
C LEU A 472 -11.35 18.30 -3.85
N LYS A 473 -11.29 19.60 -3.52
CA LYS A 473 -12.34 20.54 -3.93
C LYS A 473 -12.34 20.83 -5.44
N THR A 474 -11.18 20.74 -6.08
CA THR A 474 -11.05 20.98 -7.52
C THR A 474 -11.51 19.78 -8.35
N LEU A 475 -11.55 18.58 -7.75
CA LEU A 475 -11.89 17.33 -8.43
C LEU A 475 -13.35 17.29 -8.90
N LYS A 476 -13.56 17.25 -10.22
CA LYS A 476 -14.90 17.18 -10.85
C LYS A 476 -15.20 15.83 -11.48
N ALA A 477 -14.19 15.12 -11.98
CA ALA A 477 -14.37 13.82 -12.60
C ALA A 477 -13.27 12.81 -12.25
N ILE A 478 -13.58 11.53 -12.36
CA ILE A 478 -12.63 10.42 -12.30
C ILE A 478 -12.88 9.53 -13.50
N PHE A 479 -11.84 9.28 -14.29
CA PHE A 479 -11.82 8.27 -15.32
C PHE A 479 -11.12 7.01 -14.79
N ILE A 480 -11.74 5.85 -14.94
CA ILE A 480 -11.11 4.55 -14.69
C ILE A 480 -10.97 3.84 -16.04
N SER A 481 -9.77 3.41 -16.40
CA SER A 481 -9.45 2.79 -17.68
C SER A 481 -10.06 1.40 -17.82
N HIS A 482 -9.91 0.56 -16.78
CA HIS A 482 -10.36 -0.82 -16.77
C HIS A 482 -10.48 -1.40 -15.35
N ILE A 483 -10.74 -2.70 -15.22
CA ILE A 483 -11.12 -3.34 -13.95
C ILE A 483 -9.97 -3.89 -13.09
N HIS A 484 -8.71 -3.82 -13.54
CA HIS A 484 -7.62 -4.35 -12.71
C HIS A 484 -7.39 -3.51 -11.45
N ALA A 485 -7.02 -4.21 -10.38
CA ALA A 485 -7.00 -3.69 -9.01
C ALA A 485 -6.13 -2.43 -8.85
N ASP A 486 -4.98 -2.41 -9.52
CA ASP A 486 -3.99 -1.35 -9.52
C ASP A 486 -4.47 -0.03 -10.16
N HIS A 487 -5.65 0.00 -10.78
CA HIS A 487 -6.22 1.21 -11.39
C HIS A 487 -7.40 1.80 -10.61
N HIS A 488 -8.00 1.07 -9.66
CA HIS A 488 -9.21 1.56 -8.98
C HIS A 488 -9.33 1.26 -7.48
N PHE A 489 -8.42 0.52 -6.86
CA PHE A 489 -8.58 0.16 -5.43
C PHE A 489 -8.56 1.37 -4.47
N GLY A 490 -8.05 2.53 -4.89
CA GLY A 490 -8.14 3.79 -4.14
C GLY A 490 -9.40 4.62 -4.42
N LEU A 491 -10.24 4.22 -5.38
CA LEU A 491 -11.41 4.98 -5.83
C LEU A 491 -12.40 5.28 -4.70
N VAL A 492 -12.77 4.24 -3.93
CA VAL A 492 -13.71 4.37 -2.80
C VAL A 492 -13.22 5.41 -1.80
N ARG A 493 -11.92 5.43 -1.52
CA ARG A 493 -11.32 6.37 -0.58
C ARG A 493 -11.41 7.81 -1.07
N ILE A 494 -11.13 8.05 -2.36
CA ILE A 494 -11.23 9.38 -2.97
C ILE A 494 -12.68 9.88 -2.97
N ILE A 495 -13.66 9.04 -3.38
CA ILE A 495 -15.09 9.40 -3.35
C ILE A 495 -15.50 9.82 -1.94
N LYS A 496 -15.16 9.02 -0.93
CA LYS A 496 -15.51 9.28 0.48
C LYS A 496 -14.87 10.54 1.03
N GLU A 497 -13.59 10.78 0.75
CA GLU A 497 -12.89 11.96 1.26
C GLU A 497 -13.38 13.24 0.55
N ARG A 498 -13.70 13.19 -0.74
CA ARG A 498 -14.33 14.32 -1.44
C ARG A 498 -15.74 14.61 -0.91
N ALA A 499 -16.54 13.57 -0.66
CA ALA A 499 -17.91 13.71 -0.16
C ALA A 499 -18.01 14.39 1.22
N LYS A 500 -16.95 14.32 2.05
CA LYS A 500 -16.91 15.10 3.30
C LYS A 500 -16.91 16.61 3.07
N LEU A 501 -16.40 17.06 1.92
CA LEU A 501 -16.33 18.47 1.54
C LEU A 501 -17.60 18.89 0.78
N PHE A 502 -18.11 18.01 -0.09
CA PHE A 502 -19.29 18.25 -0.91
C PHE A 502 -20.29 17.09 -0.86
N PRO A 503 -21.02 16.91 0.25
CA PRO A 503 -21.90 15.75 0.44
C PRO A 503 -23.12 15.72 -0.50
N LYS A 504 -23.42 16.84 -1.19
CA LYS A 504 -24.57 17.01 -2.07
C LYS A 504 -24.18 17.26 -3.54
N GLU A 505 -22.90 17.31 -3.86
CA GLU A 505 -22.43 17.55 -5.23
C GLU A 505 -21.70 16.30 -5.73
N PRO A 506 -22.34 15.46 -6.55
CA PRO A 506 -21.71 14.25 -7.07
C PRO A 506 -20.54 14.60 -8.00
N LEU A 507 -19.51 13.75 -8.01
CA LEU A 507 -18.45 13.80 -9.03
C LEU A 507 -18.84 12.97 -10.25
N PHE A 508 -18.36 13.30 -11.44
CA PHE A 508 -18.57 12.46 -12.62
C PHE A 508 -17.63 11.26 -12.60
N LEU A 509 -18.17 10.04 -12.64
CA LEU A 509 -17.38 8.81 -12.70
C LEU A 509 -17.52 8.19 -14.09
N ILE A 510 -16.48 8.33 -14.90
CA ILE A 510 -16.39 7.74 -16.24
C ILE A 510 -15.63 6.42 -16.11
N ALA A 511 -16.32 5.28 -16.17
CA ALA A 511 -15.68 4.00 -15.88
C ALA A 511 -16.36 2.81 -16.60
N PRO A 512 -15.67 1.65 -16.70
CA PRO A 512 -16.27 0.38 -17.07
C PRO A 512 -17.50 0.06 -16.24
N THR A 513 -18.47 -0.66 -16.81
CA THR A 513 -19.76 -0.93 -16.14
C THR A 513 -19.57 -1.73 -14.85
N LYS A 514 -18.60 -2.64 -14.85
CA LYS A 514 -18.25 -3.45 -13.66
C LYS A 514 -17.78 -2.62 -12.45
N ILE A 515 -17.19 -1.44 -12.66
CA ILE A 515 -16.79 -0.55 -11.56
C ILE A 515 -18.05 -0.03 -10.83
N ASN A 516 -19.08 0.36 -11.58
CA ASN A 516 -20.35 0.79 -10.99
C ASN A 516 -21.07 -0.36 -10.27
N GLU A 517 -21.04 -1.58 -10.82
CA GLU A 517 -21.56 -2.77 -10.13
C GLU A 517 -20.84 -3.01 -8.79
N PHE A 518 -19.51 -2.92 -8.78
CA PHE A 518 -18.71 -2.99 -7.56
C PHE A 518 -19.11 -1.91 -6.54
N LEU A 519 -19.21 -0.64 -6.95
CA LEU A 519 -19.60 0.45 -6.06
C LEU A 519 -21.04 0.31 -5.54
N ARG A 520 -21.96 -0.25 -6.33
CA ARG A 520 -23.33 -0.55 -5.89
C ARG A 520 -23.35 -1.68 -4.86
N LYS A 521 -22.63 -2.78 -5.09
CA LYS A 521 -22.48 -3.87 -4.10
C LYS A 521 -21.83 -3.36 -2.81
N TYR A 522 -20.76 -2.56 -2.93
CA TYR A 522 -20.12 -1.88 -1.80
C TYR A 522 -21.13 -1.02 -1.03
N SER A 523 -21.94 -0.22 -1.75
CA SER A 523 -22.92 0.68 -1.14
C SER A 523 -23.99 -0.02 -0.33
N ASN A 524 -24.42 -1.19 -0.81
CA ASN A 524 -25.46 -1.99 -0.15
C ASN A 524 -24.94 -2.69 1.12
N ILE A 525 -23.65 -3.04 1.16
CA ILE A 525 -23.08 -3.82 2.25
C ILE A 525 -22.42 -2.92 3.30
N LEU A 526 -21.65 -1.91 2.89
CA LEU A 526 -20.79 -1.15 3.79
C LEU A 526 -21.31 0.26 4.07
N GLU A 527 -21.38 1.11 3.04
CA GLU A 527 -21.70 2.53 3.19
C GLU A 527 -22.22 3.10 1.87
N ASN A 528 -23.32 3.84 1.89
CA ASN A 528 -23.96 4.34 0.67
C ASN A 528 -23.09 5.38 -0.07
N LEU A 529 -22.59 5.00 -1.25
CA LEU A 529 -21.82 5.88 -2.14
C LEU A 529 -22.62 6.38 -3.36
N GLN A 530 -23.82 5.84 -3.61
CA GLN A 530 -24.54 5.99 -4.88
C GLN A 530 -24.94 7.44 -5.18
N THR A 531 -25.10 8.27 -4.14
CA THR A 531 -25.44 9.71 -4.29
C THR A 531 -24.20 10.61 -4.44
N LEU A 532 -23.00 10.04 -4.31
CA LEU A 532 -21.74 10.79 -4.28
C LEU A 532 -21.08 10.89 -5.65
N TYR A 533 -21.58 10.17 -6.65
CA TYR A 533 -21.10 10.21 -8.02
C TYR A 533 -22.23 10.08 -9.04
N THR A 534 -22.00 10.66 -10.22
CA THR A 534 -22.82 10.51 -11.41
C THR A 534 -22.07 9.62 -12.39
N PHE A 535 -22.57 8.40 -12.61
CA PHE A 535 -21.90 7.40 -13.44
C PHE A 535 -22.13 7.63 -14.93
N ILE A 536 -21.05 7.59 -15.71
CA ILE A 536 -21.06 7.59 -17.16
C ILE A 536 -20.30 6.34 -17.66
N PRO A 537 -20.96 5.37 -18.31
CA PRO A 537 -20.27 4.19 -18.81
C PRO A 537 -19.26 4.57 -19.90
N CYS A 538 -18.04 4.01 -19.85
CA CYS A 538 -17.03 4.26 -20.89
C CYS A 538 -17.55 3.92 -22.30
N ASN A 539 -18.31 2.83 -22.46
CA ASN A 539 -18.88 2.44 -23.75
C ASN A 539 -19.88 3.47 -24.33
N GLU A 540 -20.45 4.35 -23.51
CA GLU A 540 -21.32 5.42 -23.99
C GLU A 540 -20.53 6.58 -24.62
N LEU A 541 -19.29 6.81 -24.21
CA LEU A 541 -18.48 7.93 -24.70
C LEU A 541 -17.47 7.54 -25.80
N LYS A 542 -17.64 6.37 -26.42
CA LYS A 542 -16.69 5.85 -27.40
C LYS A 542 -16.48 6.83 -28.56
N TYR A 543 -15.22 6.97 -28.96
CA TYR A 543 -14.84 7.74 -30.13
C TYR A 543 -15.67 7.31 -31.35
N GLN A 544 -16.21 8.30 -32.07
CA GLN A 544 -17.10 8.15 -33.23
C GLN A 544 -18.46 7.47 -32.95
N LYS A 545 -18.85 7.25 -31.68
CA LYS A 545 -20.19 6.77 -31.34
C LYS A 545 -21.21 7.91 -31.33
N GLU A 546 -22.36 7.70 -31.99
CA GLU A 546 -23.50 8.61 -31.86
C GLU A 546 -24.16 8.46 -30.48
N LEU A 547 -24.40 9.59 -29.83
CA LEU A 547 -24.99 9.65 -28.49
C LEU A 547 -26.50 9.89 -28.56
N ASN A 548 -27.25 9.26 -27.65
CA ASN A 548 -28.65 9.61 -27.43
C ASN A 548 -28.77 10.94 -26.66
N ASN A 549 -29.97 11.54 -26.65
CA ASN A 549 -30.20 12.85 -26.01
C ASN A 549 -29.84 12.91 -24.53
N GLU A 550 -30.07 11.83 -23.78
CA GLU A 550 -29.72 11.75 -22.36
C GLU A 550 -28.20 11.83 -22.17
N MET A 551 -27.45 11.02 -22.93
CA MET A 551 -25.99 11.02 -22.89
C MET A 551 -25.36 12.30 -23.42
N ILE A 552 -25.97 12.95 -24.40
CA ILE A 552 -25.54 14.28 -24.88
C ILE A 552 -25.58 15.29 -23.72
N ASN A 553 -26.69 15.32 -22.97
CA ASN A 553 -26.84 16.25 -21.85
C ASN A 553 -25.85 15.90 -20.73
N LEU A 554 -25.72 14.63 -20.39
CA LEU A 554 -24.81 14.19 -19.34
C LEU A 554 -23.33 14.46 -19.68
N LYS A 555 -22.93 14.20 -20.93
CA LYS A 555 -21.61 14.55 -21.44
C LYS A 555 -21.40 16.07 -21.39
N ARG A 556 -22.38 16.87 -21.80
CA ARG A 556 -22.30 18.34 -21.75
C ARG A 556 -22.08 18.85 -20.32
N GLU A 557 -22.83 18.34 -19.34
CA GLU A 557 -22.66 18.69 -17.93
C GLU A 557 -21.25 18.35 -17.43
N ALA A 558 -20.73 17.18 -17.78
CA ALA A 558 -19.37 16.78 -17.44
C ALA A 558 -18.32 17.71 -18.06
N LEU A 559 -18.45 18.03 -19.36
CA LEU A 559 -17.57 18.93 -20.09
C LEU A 559 -17.58 20.35 -19.50
N ASP A 560 -18.75 20.90 -19.19
CA ASP A 560 -18.91 22.22 -18.58
C ASP A 560 -18.26 22.27 -17.19
N SER A 561 -18.44 21.20 -16.40
CA SER A 561 -17.82 21.08 -15.07
C SER A 561 -16.30 21.09 -15.13
N LEU A 562 -15.70 20.55 -16.21
CA LEU A 562 -14.27 20.44 -16.45
C LEU A 562 -13.67 21.55 -17.32
N SER A 563 -14.49 22.41 -17.94
CA SER A 563 -14.04 23.35 -18.98
C SER A 563 -13.39 22.67 -20.18
N LEU A 564 -13.94 21.56 -20.67
CA LEU A 564 -13.45 20.85 -21.85
C LEU A 564 -14.34 21.12 -23.07
N ASN A 565 -13.74 21.12 -24.26
CA ASN A 565 -14.49 21.17 -25.52
C ASN A 565 -15.05 19.79 -25.89
N ASP A 566 -14.26 18.73 -25.64
CA ASP A 566 -14.68 17.36 -25.90
C ASP A 566 -13.98 16.35 -24.98
N LEU A 567 -14.59 15.18 -24.83
CA LEU A 567 -14.09 14.02 -24.09
C LEU A 567 -14.65 12.76 -24.73
N VAL A 568 -13.75 11.85 -25.14
CA VAL A 568 -14.10 10.56 -25.71
C VAL A 568 -13.28 9.44 -25.05
N THR A 569 -13.88 8.27 -24.95
CA THR A 569 -13.18 7.03 -24.58
C THR A 569 -12.84 6.25 -25.85
N VAL A 570 -11.81 5.43 -25.79
CA VAL A 570 -11.42 4.58 -26.91
C VAL A 570 -11.25 3.18 -26.38
N GLU A 571 -11.87 2.20 -27.01
CA GLU A 571 -11.67 0.80 -26.61
C GLU A 571 -10.24 0.36 -26.98
N VAL A 572 -9.57 -0.28 -26.04
CA VAL A 572 -8.16 -0.67 -26.19
C VAL A 572 -7.95 -2.16 -25.86
N PRO A 573 -7.05 -2.86 -26.58
CA PRO A 573 -6.85 -4.29 -26.33
C PRO A 573 -6.02 -4.54 -25.07
N HIS A 574 -6.68 -5.02 -24.01
CA HIS A 574 -6.03 -5.47 -22.78
C HIS A 574 -6.88 -6.54 -22.08
N CYS A 575 -7.84 -6.14 -21.24
CA CYS A 575 -8.88 -7.01 -20.71
C CYS A 575 -10.25 -6.66 -21.32
N TYR A 576 -11.30 -7.37 -20.91
CA TYR A 576 -12.66 -7.00 -21.30
C TYR A 576 -13.03 -5.65 -20.67
N ASP A 577 -13.70 -4.78 -21.44
CA ASP A 577 -14.14 -3.45 -20.99
C ASP A 577 -12.97 -2.52 -20.61
N SER A 578 -11.90 -2.51 -21.42
CA SER A 578 -10.71 -1.65 -21.28
C SER A 578 -10.74 -0.44 -22.21
N TYR A 579 -10.38 0.73 -21.68
CA TYR A 579 -10.44 1.99 -22.42
C TYR A 579 -9.23 2.89 -22.19
N GLY A 580 -8.81 3.58 -23.26
CA GLY A 580 -8.11 4.85 -23.17
C GLY A 580 -9.10 6.04 -23.17
N ILE A 581 -8.60 7.24 -22.92
CA ILE A 581 -9.37 8.49 -22.93
C ILE A 581 -8.61 9.58 -23.69
N VAL A 582 -9.35 10.38 -24.45
CA VAL A 582 -8.84 11.59 -25.10
C VAL A 582 -9.72 12.76 -24.68
N ILE A 583 -9.11 13.78 -24.06
CA ILE A 583 -9.77 15.03 -23.70
C ILE A 583 -9.27 16.16 -24.58
N THR A 584 -10.16 17.07 -24.97
CA THR A 584 -9.84 18.27 -25.75
C THR A 584 -10.12 19.51 -24.91
N THR A 585 -9.08 20.30 -24.65
CA THR A 585 -9.16 21.53 -23.86
C THR A 585 -9.89 22.64 -24.63
N ARG A 586 -10.23 23.75 -23.94
CA ARG A 586 -10.81 24.95 -24.58
C ARG A 586 -9.92 25.59 -25.63
N GLU A 587 -8.62 25.41 -25.50
CA GLU A 587 -7.61 25.86 -26.47
C GLU A 587 -7.46 24.89 -27.65
N ASN A 588 -8.29 23.85 -27.71
CA ASN A 588 -8.26 22.76 -28.71
C ASN A 588 -7.00 21.90 -28.68
N GLU A 589 -6.28 21.89 -27.56
CA GLU A 589 -5.19 20.94 -27.32
C GLU A 589 -5.73 19.61 -26.80
N LYS A 590 -5.16 18.49 -27.25
CA LYS A 590 -5.57 17.16 -26.78
C LYS A 590 -4.59 16.57 -25.78
N ILE A 591 -5.14 15.90 -24.77
CA ILE A 591 -4.39 15.01 -23.86
C ILE A 591 -4.98 13.62 -24.00
N ALA A 592 -4.14 12.64 -24.36
CA ALA A 592 -4.52 11.25 -24.55
C ALA A 592 -3.90 10.38 -23.45
N TYR A 593 -4.67 9.48 -22.85
CA TYR A 593 -4.19 8.48 -21.89
C TYR A 593 -4.61 7.08 -22.32
N SER A 594 -3.65 6.16 -22.43
CA SER A 594 -3.89 4.82 -22.99
C SER A 594 -4.69 3.89 -22.07
N GLY A 595 -4.63 4.08 -20.75
CA GLY A 595 -4.86 2.97 -19.83
C GLY A 595 -3.81 1.88 -20.03
N ASP A 596 -4.16 0.63 -19.74
CA ASP A 596 -3.34 -0.54 -20.13
C ASP A 596 -3.78 -1.03 -21.50
N SER A 597 -2.81 -1.27 -22.39
CA SER A 597 -3.11 -1.57 -23.78
C SER A 597 -1.90 -2.14 -24.52
N THR A 598 -2.16 -3.06 -25.45
CA THR A 598 -1.28 -3.26 -26.61
C THR A 598 -1.58 -2.23 -27.71
N TYR A 599 -1.04 -2.39 -28.92
CA TYR A 599 -1.36 -1.50 -30.04
C TYR A 599 -2.87 -1.37 -30.35
N SER A 600 -3.35 -0.15 -30.63
CA SER A 600 -4.74 0.14 -31.03
C SER A 600 -4.80 1.27 -32.07
N ASN A 601 -5.17 0.95 -33.31
CA ASN A 601 -5.33 1.95 -34.38
C ASN A 601 -6.41 3.00 -34.06
N ALA A 602 -7.49 2.61 -33.38
CA ALA A 602 -8.53 3.56 -32.99
C ALA A 602 -8.01 4.58 -31.96
N PHE A 603 -7.05 4.19 -31.13
CA PHE A 603 -6.42 5.08 -30.16
C PHE A 603 -5.46 6.06 -30.85
N ASP A 604 -4.67 5.58 -31.83
CA ASP A 604 -3.85 6.44 -32.68
C ASP A 604 -4.70 7.52 -33.36
N ASP A 605 -5.83 7.12 -33.97
CA ASP A 605 -6.73 8.03 -34.68
C ASP A 605 -7.38 9.07 -33.75
N ALA A 606 -7.83 8.66 -32.56
CA ALA A 606 -8.45 9.56 -31.59
C ALA A 606 -7.42 10.55 -30.99
N GLY A 607 -6.24 10.03 -30.65
CA GLY A 607 -5.12 10.75 -30.04
C GLY A 607 -4.30 11.58 -31.05
N LYS A 608 -4.65 11.55 -32.33
CA LYS A 608 -3.93 12.26 -33.38
C LYS A 608 -3.76 13.76 -33.09
N ASP A 609 -2.53 14.23 -33.32
CA ASP A 609 -2.02 15.58 -33.10
C ASP A 609 -2.16 16.06 -31.65
N CYS A 610 -2.06 15.14 -30.67
CA CYS A 610 -2.16 15.52 -29.26
C CYS A 610 -0.95 16.30 -28.75
N LEU A 611 -1.21 17.21 -27.81
CA LEU A 611 -0.17 17.93 -27.07
C LEU A 611 0.63 16.95 -26.22
N LEU A 612 -0.09 16.09 -25.51
CA LEU A 612 0.47 15.14 -24.57
C LEU A 612 -0.19 13.78 -24.71
N LEU A 613 0.62 12.79 -25.05
CA LEU A 613 0.29 11.38 -24.90
C LEU A 613 0.85 10.88 -23.57
N ILE A 614 0.01 10.30 -22.72
CA ILE A 614 0.40 9.53 -21.54
C ILE A 614 0.17 8.05 -21.88
N HIS A 615 1.24 7.28 -21.99
CA HIS A 615 1.15 5.88 -22.43
C HIS A 615 1.75 4.93 -21.41
N GLU A 616 1.12 3.76 -21.23
CA GLU A 616 1.69 2.67 -20.46
C GLU A 616 2.95 2.12 -21.14
N ALA A 617 3.95 1.78 -20.35
CA ALA A 617 5.20 1.19 -20.82
C ALA A 617 5.64 0.11 -19.84
N THR A 618 4.75 -0.86 -19.62
CA THR A 618 4.87 -1.82 -18.51
C THR A 618 6.16 -2.65 -18.58
N MET A 619 6.53 -3.07 -19.78
CA MET A 619 7.66 -3.97 -20.00
C MET A 619 8.78 -3.28 -20.79
N ASN A 620 10.00 -3.75 -20.57
CA ASN A 620 11.11 -3.39 -21.45
C ASN A 620 11.10 -4.25 -22.72
N ASP A 621 11.84 -3.83 -23.75
CA ASP A 621 11.85 -4.49 -25.05
C ASP A 621 12.40 -5.94 -25.01
N ASP A 622 13.26 -6.28 -24.04
CA ASP A 622 13.76 -7.65 -23.80
C ASP A 622 12.67 -8.60 -23.24
N LEU A 623 11.55 -8.05 -22.80
CA LEU A 623 10.39 -8.78 -22.29
C LEU A 623 9.19 -8.70 -23.25
N ARG A 624 9.41 -8.45 -24.55
CA ARG A 624 8.34 -8.36 -25.56
C ARG A 624 7.36 -9.53 -25.52
N GLU A 625 7.84 -10.77 -25.45
CA GLU A 625 6.96 -11.95 -25.34
C GLU A 625 6.11 -11.94 -24.05
N GLU A 626 6.68 -11.49 -22.93
CA GLU A 626 5.93 -11.34 -21.67
C GLU A 626 4.91 -10.19 -21.76
N ALA A 627 5.24 -9.12 -22.48
CA ALA A 627 4.37 -7.98 -22.75
C ALA A 627 3.16 -8.40 -23.61
N GLU A 628 3.39 -9.11 -24.72
CA GLU A 628 2.34 -9.64 -25.59
C GLU A 628 1.42 -10.61 -24.83
N LEU A 629 2.00 -11.55 -24.08
CA LEU A 629 1.25 -12.54 -23.30
C LEU A 629 0.34 -11.87 -22.25
N LYS A 630 0.84 -10.82 -21.60
CA LYS A 630 0.12 -10.04 -20.59
C LYS A 630 -0.69 -8.88 -21.17
N ARG A 631 -0.65 -8.70 -22.48
CA ARG A 631 -1.31 -7.63 -23.23
C ARG A 631 -0.97 -6.23 -22.74
N HIS A 632 0.33 -5.97 -22.61
CA HIS A 632 0.89 -4.66 -22.34
C HIS A 632 1.84 -4.22 -23.45
N SER A 633 2.17 -2.94 -23.47
CA SER A 633 3.19 -2.39 -24.36
C SER A 633 4.60 -2.56 -23.79
N THR A 634 5.57 -2.73 -24.69
CA THR A 634 6.96 -2.41 -24.36
C THR A 634 7.21 -0.91 -24.45
N ILE A 635 8.37 -0.45 -23.98
CA ILE A 635 8.80 0.96 -24.12
C ILE A 635 8.81 1.39 -25.59
N SER A 636 9.37 0.58 -26.50
CA SER A 636 9.40 0.91 -27.93
C SER A 636 8.00 0.96 -28.54
N ASP A 637 7.08 0.08 -28.12
CA ASP A 637 5.69 0.11 -28.61
C ASP A 637 5.00 1.44 -28.20
N ALA A 638 5.18 1.86 -26.96
CA ALA A 638 4.61 3.11 -26.45
C ALA A 638 5.18 4.36 -27.17
N ILE A 639 6.47 4.36 -27.48
CA ILE A 639 7.12 5.41 -28.28
C ILE A 639 6.56 5.43 -29.70
N GLN A 640 6.35 4.25 -30.30
CA GLN A 640 5.77 4.12 -31.64
C GLN A 640 4.35 4.66 -31.69
N VAL A 641 3.52 4.41 -30.68
CA VAL A 641 2.18 5.03 -30.56
C VAL A 641 2.30 6.56 -30.51
N GLY A 642 3.28 7.10 -29.79
CA GLY A 642 3.58 8.54 -29.80
C GLY A 642 3.85 9.10 -31.20
N LEU A 643 4.64 8.39 -32.01
CA LEU A 643 4.90 8.76 -33.41
C LEU A 643 3.65 8.66 -34.28
N ASN A 644 2.86 7.59 -34.13
CA ASN A 644 1.63 7.38 -34.90
C ASN A 644 0.58 8.46 -34.61
N CYS A 645 0.42 8.83 -33.34
CA CYS A 645 -0.42 9.93 -32.91
C CYS A 645 0.11 11.29 -33.37
N ASN A 646 1.34 11.40 -33.89
CA ASN A 646 2.05 12.66 -34.06
C ASN A 646 2.02 13.51 -32.77
N ALA A 647 2.22 12.84 -31.62
CA ALA A 647 2.16 13.47 -30.31
C ALA A 647 3.30 14.47 -30.17
N ARG A 648 2.99 15.69 -29.70
CA ARG A 648 4.02 16.71 -29.45
C ARG A 648 4.97 16.27 -28.34
N PHE A 649 4.44 15.63 -27.29
CA PHE A 649 5.19 15.03 -26.21
C PHE A 649 4.55 13.70 -25.77
N THR A 650 5.39 12.74 -25.36
CA THR A 650 4.97 11.45 -24.81
C THR A 650 5.52 11.29 -23.40
N MET A 651 4.66 11.03 -22.42
CA MET A 651 5.03 10.66 -21.06
C MET A 651 4.76 9.17 -20.84
N LEU A 652 5.80 8.41 -20.54
CA LEU A 652 5.70 6.98 -20.26
C LEU A 652 5.43 6.74 -18.78
N THR A 653 4.51 5.83 -18.46
CA THR A 653 4.12 5.50 -17.08
C THR A 653 3.83 4.00 -16.93
N HIS A 654 3.27 3.61 -15.78
CA HIS A 654 2.82 2.25 -15.49
C HIS A 654 3.92 1.19 -15.60
N PHE A 655 5.11 1.48 -15.08
CA PHE A 655 6.28 0.61 -15.20
C PHE A 655 6.17 -0.61 -14.29
N SER A 656 6.62 -1.77 -14.79
CA SER A 656 6.81 -2.96 -13.95
C SER A 656 7.74 -2.67 -12.77
N GLN A 657 7.38 -3.18 -11.59
CA GLN A 657 8.17 -3.01 -10.36
C GLN A 657 9.58 -3.63 -10.42
N ARG A 658 9.89 -4.42 -11.46
CA ARG A 658 11.26 -4.88 -11.75
C ARG A 658 12.20 -3.70 -12.05
N TYR A 659 11.64 -2.58 -12.52
CA TYR A 659 12.33 -1.37 -12.94
C TYR A 659 12.04 -0.19 -11.99
N ALA A 660 11.81 -0.48 -10.70
CA ALA A 660 11.27 0.48 -9.74
C ALA A 660 12.05 1.81 -9.66
N LYS A 661 13.37 1.80 -9.88
CA LYS A 661 14.21 3.01 -9.85
C LYS A 661 14.26 3.76 -11.17
N ILE A 662 14.31 3.07 -12.30
CA ILE A 662 14.34 3.69 -13.62
C ILE A 662 13.71 2.73 -14.62
N ALA A 663 12.70 3.21 -15.34
CA ALA A 663 12.33 2.57 -16.61
C ALA A 663 13.60 2.52 -17.46
N PRO A 664 13.95 1.45 -18.16
CA PRO A 664 15.23 1.36 -18.87
C PRO A 664 15.32 2.33 -20.06
N VAL A 665 15.54 3.61 -19.74
CA VAL A 665 15.72 4.74 -20.65
C VAL A 665 16.92 4.48 -21.57
N ALA A 666 17.94 3.80 -21.05
CA ALA A 666 19.15 3.41 -21.75
C ALA A 666 18.98 2.25 -22.74
N LEU A 667 17.80 1.61 -22.82
CA LEU A 667 17.59 0.42 -23.68
C LEU A 667 16.83 0.72 -24.98
N VAL A 668 16.39 1.96 -25.20
CA VAL A 668 15.83 2.38 -26.49
C VAL A 668 16.95 2.93 -27.37
N GLU A 669 17.86 2.05 -27.79
CA GLU A 669 18.94 2.39 -28.72
C GLU A 669 18.47 2.23 -30.17
N ASN A 670 17.47 3.01 -30.58
CA ASN A 670 17.22 3.20 -32.01
C ASN A 670 17.87 4.52 -32.46
N PRO A 671 19.01 4.48 -33.18
CA PRO A 671 19.72 5.68 -33.61
C PRO A 671 18.84 6.64 -34.43
N SER A 672 17.86 6.12 -35.16
CA SER A 672 16.95 6.97 -35.96
C SER A 672 15.92 7.71 -35.12
N LEU A 673 15.64 7.25 -33.89
CA LEU A 673 14.68 7.87 -32.97
C LEU A 673 15.35 8.59 -31.80
N ALA A 674 16.67 8.48 -31.65
CA ALA A 674 17.42 9.04 -30.51
C ALA A 674 17.12 10.53 -30.29
N THR A 675 17.10 11.35 -31.35
CA THR A 675 16.78 12.77 -31.25
C THR A 675 15.33 13.02 -30.86
N TYR A 676 14.37 12.21 -31.34
CA TYR A 676 12.96 12.33 -30.95
C TYR A 676 12.79 11.96 -29.48
N ILE A 677 13.38 10.85 -29.05
CA ILE A 677 13.31 10.37 -27.67
C ILE A 677 13.87 11.43 -26.71
N GLU A 678 15.07 11.94 -26.98
CA GLU A 678 15.73 12.94 -26.12
C GLU A 678 14.93 14.25 -26.00
N ASN A 679 14.16 14.62 -27.02
CA ASN A 679 13.44 15.89 -27.04
C ASN A 679 11.98 15.80 -26.61
N ASN A 680 11.31 14.68 -26.88
CA ASN A 680 9.86 14.56 -26.85
C ASN A 680 9.34 13.48 -25.90
N VAL A 681 10.19 12.55 -25.41
CA VAL A 681 9.77 11.43 -24.56
C VAL A 681 10.26 11.61 -23.13
N GLY A 682 9.33 11.69 -22.18
CA GLY A 682 9.61 11.75 -20.74
C GLY A 682 9.19 10.47 -20.01
N PHE A 683 9.73 10.30 -18.80
CA PHE A 683 9.50 9.13 -17.96
C PHE A 683 8.85 9.59 -16.65
N ALA A 684 7.65 9.10 -16.37
CA ALA A 684 6.92 9.48 -15.18
C ALA A 684 7.57 8.88 -13.93
N PHE A 685 7.57 9.64 -12.85
CA PHE A 685 7.87 9.17 -11.51
C PHE A 685 6.73 9.58 -10.57
N ASP A 686 6.58 8.84 -9.47
CA ASP A 686 5.68 9.29 -8.41
C ASP A 686 6.06 10.71 -7.99
N PHE A 687 5.06 11.56 -7.78
CA PHE A 687 5.15 12.98 -7.45
C PHE A 687 5.75 13.88 -8.52
N MET A 688 5.89 13.40 -9.75
CA MET A 688 6.25 14.24 -10.89
C MET A 688 5.07 15.16 -11.25
N ASN A 689 5.28 16.47 -11.21
CA ASN A 689 4.29 17.47 -11.58
C ASN A 689 4.73 18.20 -12.87
N VAL A 690 3.99 18.00 -13.94
CA VAL A 690 4.39 18.48 -15.27
C VAL A 690 3.49 19.62 -15.71
N ASP A 691 4.04 20.83 -15.84
CA ASP A 691 3.33 21.98 -16.43
C ASP A 691 3.11 21.74 -17.92
N LEU A 692 1.84 21.78 -18.36
CA LEU A 692 1.47 21.57 -19.77
C LEU A 692 2.01 22.66 -20.69
N ARG A 693 2.36 23.83 -20.16
CA ARG A 693 2.98 24.94 -20.90
C ARG A 693 4.47 24.75 -21.12
N GLN A 694 5.11 23.86 -20.35
CA GLN A 694 6.57 23.66 -20.34
C GLN A 694 6.93 22.16 -20.31
N LEU A 695 6.21 21.34 -21.08
CA LEU A 695 6.39 19.88 -21.13
C LEU A 695 7.84 19.45 -21.41
N TRP A 696 8.61 20.26 -22.15
CA TRP A 696 10.03 19.98 -22.44
C TRP A 696 10.89 19.87 -21.19
N LYS A 697 10.52 20.52 -20.07
CA LYS A 697 11.23 20.37 -18.79
C LYS A 697 11.20 18.89 -18.37
N ALA A 698 10.05 18.25 -18.47
CA ALA A 698 9.88 16.84 -18.12
C ALA A 698 10.49 15.87 -19.13
N THR A 699 10.39 16.15 -20.44
CA THR A 699 10.82 15.19 -21.47
C THR A 699 12.32 15.20 -21.74
N ARG A 700 13.02 16.30 -21.45
CA ARG A 700 14.46 16.45 -21.75
C ARG A 700 15.38 16.04 -20.60
N MET A 701 14.88 15.22 -19.67
CA MET A 701 15.64 14.77 -18.49
C MET A 701 16.37 13.44 -18.70
N LYS A 702 16.23 12.78 -19.86
CA LYS A 702 16.79 11.45 -20.12
C LYS A 702 18.26 11.33 -19.71
N SER A 703 19.14 12.14 -20.30
CA SER A 703 20.59 12.05 -20.06
C SER A 703 20.99 12.28 -18.59
N VAL A 704 20.32 13.20 -17.89
CA VAL A 704 20.61 13.48 -16.47
C VAL A 704 20.04 12.39 -15.55
N LEU A 705 18.91 11.78 -15.90
CA LEU A 705 18.35 10.64 -15.18
C LEU A 705 19.22 9.38 -15.32
N GLU A 706 19.76 9.12 -16.51
CA GLU A 706 20.65 7.97 -16.75
C GLU A 706 21.91 8.04 -15.89
N THR A 707 22.47 9.23 -15.72
CA THR A 707 23.66 9.44 -14.90
C THR A 707 23.35 9.46 -13.40
N LEU A 708 22.19 9.97 -12.99
CA LEU A 708 21.72 9.92 -11.60
C LEU A 708 21.56 8.48 -11.09
N PHE A 709 21.15 7.56 -11.97
CA PHE A 709 20.84 6.16 -11.62
C PHE A 709 21.78 5.15 -12.31
N ALA A 710 23.00 5.56 -12.65
CA ALA A 710 23.95 4.74 -13.41
C ALA A 710 24.26 3.39 -12.73
N ASP A 711 24.44 3.39 -11.41
CA ASP A 711 24.71 2.17 -10.64
C ASP A 711 23.55 1.17 -10.74
N GLU A 712 22.32 1.66 -10.68
CA GLU A 712 21.13 0.82 -10.72
C GLU A 712 20.82 0.33 -12.13
N ILE A 713 21.10 1.14 -13.16
CA ILE A 713 21.08 0.70 -14.55
C ILE A 713 22.07 -0.45 -14.75
N HIS A 714 23.31 -0.29 -14.26
CA HIS A 714 24.34 -1.32 -14.39
C HIS A 714 23.97 -2.62 -13.65
N GLU A 715 23.41 -2.52 -12.44
CA GLU A 715 22.89 -3.68 -11.70
C GLU A 715 21.78 -4.41 -12.49
N MET A 716 20.81 -3.67 -13.03
CA MET A 716 19.73 -4.24 -13.84
C MET A 716 20.25 -4.93 -15.10
N GLN A 717 21.15 -4.29 -15.84
CA GLN A 717 21.77 -4.87 -17.05
C GLN A 717 22.54 -6.16 -16.72
N SER A 718 23.25 -6.19 -15.59
CA SER A 718 23.93 -7.41 -15.12
C SER A 718 22.95 -8.55 -14.82
N ILE A 719 21.81 -8.25 -14.19
CA ILE A 719 20.76 -9.23 -13.92
C ILE A 719 20.13 -9.73 -15.22
N GLN A 720 19.85 -8.85 -16.18
CA GLN A 720 19.33 -9.20 -17.50
C GLN A 720 20.28 -10.14 -18.24
N MET A 721 21.57 -9.80 -18.30
CA MET A 721 22.58 -10.62 -18.95
C MET A 721 22.65 -12.03 -18.34
N LYS A 722 22.63 -12.13 -17.00
CA LYS A 722 22.59 -13.42 -16.28
C LYS A 722 21.33 -14.23 -16.62
N ASN A 723 20.17 -13.59 -16.69
CA ASN A 723 18.91 -14.26 -17.03
C ASN A 723 18.89 -14.73 -18.49
N ALA A 724 19.41 -13.92 -19.42
CA ALA A 724 19.53 -14.28 -20.83
C ALA A 724 20.45 -15.50 -21.03
N LEU A 725 21.62 -15.50 -20.36
CA LEU A 725 22.53 -16.65 -20.32
C LEU A 725 21.82 -17.90 -19.76
N LYS A 726 21.05 -17.76 -18.68
CA LYS A 726 20.30 -18.86 -18.08
C LYS A 726 19.22 -19.41 -19.01
N ARG A 727 18.48 -18.56 -19.73
CA ARG A 727 17.48 -18.99 -20.72
C ARG A 727 18.15 -19.74 -21.87
N LYS A 728 19.22 -19.16 -22.44
CA LYS A 728 20.00 -19.81 -23.50
C LYS A 728 20.52 -21.19 -23.08
N LEU A 729 21.06 -21.32 -21.86
CA LEU A 729 21.47 -22.61 -21.30
C LEU A 729 20.32 -23.61 -21.19
N ILE A 730 19.11 -23.17 -20.81
CA ILE A 730 17.92 -24.02 -20.74
C ILE A 730 17.49 -24.46 -22.14
N ASP A 731 17.45 -23.54 -23.10
CA ASP A 731 17.06 -23.83 -24.49
C ASP A 731 18.08 -24.76 -25.15
N ASP A 732 19.37 -24.56 -24.92
CA ASP A 732 20.44 -25.44 -25.40
C ASP A 732 20.30 -26.86 -24.81
N VAL A 733 19.86 -26.99 -23.55
CA VAL A 733 19.60 -28.30 -22.92
C VAL A 733 18.34 -28.95 -23.50
N LEU A 734 17.27 -28.17 -23.72
CA LEU A 734 15.99 -28.68 -24.25
C LEU A 734 16.07 -29.05 -25.74
N ASN A 735 16.92 -28.38 -26.52
CA ASN A 735 17.14 -28.66 -27.94
C ASN A 735 18.16 -29.80 -28.20
N ASN A 736 18.90 -30.23 -27.17
CA ASN A 736 19.83 -31.36 -27.23
C ASN A 736 19.25 -32.66 -26.63
N VAL A 737 17.95 -32.67 -26.31
CA VAL A 737 17.13 -33.83 -25.90
C VAL A 737 16.09 -34.06 -26.99
#